data_AF-A0A351AGB4-F1
#
_entry.id   AF-A0A351AGB4-F1
#
_cell.length_a   1.000
_cell.length_b   1.000
_cell.length_c   1.000
_cell.angle_alpha   90.00
_cell.angle_beta   90.00
_cell.angle_gamma   90.00
#
_symmetry.space_group_name_H-M   'P 1'
#
loop_
_entity.id
_entity.type
_entity.pdbx_description
1 polymer ?
#
loop_
_entity_poly.entity_id
_entity_poly.type
_entity_poly.pdbx_seq_one_letter_code
_entity_poly.pdbx_strand_id
1 'polypeptide(L)'
;MEFNYEIPLGSKFVTVNEIPEALPLRLGRVGLERRFQVSGLARGERLFLDVATKFVAPDSRRAYPMLTPTEVELRNGTNVLSTRYGAPVDPAAAASATGQGLLASLRPEPTVAQESSQVRVPGIAMRLYDVGIDLERVPRLVGGQTPNYSVVVPKLDLGNDDFGDLKDRFLGHFSGFLNVRKAGRHQFRLASDDGSKFFLGDELVIDHDGLHGASEPKTGYLDLSPGEIPLFIEFFENQADAALRLEWKEPGDAEWSIVPTEVLTAQGGEVRVTAPGTKRVLLNGQSNRPGDRSPLEGVHPAWTLQTIDVPGFEPRVGGIDFLPDGRMVVCTWDEVGGVYIVDNVWGTVRNPTVKRIAAGLAEPLGLKVVNGEIYVLQKQELTKLVDLDGDEVTDRYYALANGWGVTANFHEFAFGLVHRGNTFYAALATAIDPGGRSTRPQNEDRGWVVAINDKTGEYRKVANGLRTPNGIGVGWGGRFYITDNQGDWLPSSKVLPLQEGAYYGNASVGPESVTSGPVTPPVVWLPQNEIGNSPSQPARFTKGPFAGQMMHGDVTHGGLKRVFVEEVDGVLQGCVFRFTQGMMAGINRVMVGPDGSIFVGGIGSTGNWAQTGKKWYGLQKITYNGDHVFEMKTVRPMQNGIEIEFTEPANIEQAADLSLYDISQWRYEPTEAYGGPKVDEGRLVAKSVTVTEGGRRIFLEVDGLKENHVFYVRIHPALKSKEDRALWSTEAWYTLNKMPNRQGTVSPTMPTPPNTLSAEEAANGFKLLFNGESLAGWIGFRKPHVPAGWSVQNGELTFTPGKEGGDLRTLDEYGDFELRMQWKISRGGNSGIFYRCTEEYNVPYMTGIEMQVLDDDRHNDGTNALTSAGSVYGLYAAPPGITRNVGDWNDVRIVARGPIVEHYLNNHLVARIDLSSMEWANLIAGSKFRDWKDFGKRARGYIAVQDHGDVVAFRSIRIKPLD
;
A
#
# COMPACT_ATOMS: atom_id res chain seq x y z
N MET A 1 42.23 -3.76 -26.77
CA MET A 1 42.51 -2.70 -27.76
C MET A 1 42.64 -1.38 -27.02
N GLU A 2 43.53 -0.50 -27.47
CA GLU A 2 43.78 0.82 -26.90
C GLU A 2 43.25 1.87 -27.87
N PHE A 3 42.41 2.79 -27.36
CA PHE A 3 41.75 3.80 -28.17
C PHE A 3 42.12 5.19 -27.64
N ASN A 4 42.60 6.05 -28.53
CA ASN A 4 42.95 7.43 -28.19
C ASN A 4 41.76 8.33 -28.53
N TYR A 5 41.29 9.09 -27.55
CA TYR A 5 40.17 10.03 -27.71
C TYR A 5 40.59 11.43 -27.25
N GLU A 6 40.46 12.41 -28.15
CA GLU A 6 40.59 13.83 -27.84
C GLU A 6 39.21 14.40 -27.47
N ILE A 7 39.14 15.10 -26.34
CA ILE A 7 37.88 15.70 -25.87
C ILE A 7 37.69 17.07 -26.53
N PRO A 8 36.51 17.36 -27.11
CA PRO A 8 36.19 18.70 -27.60
C PRO A 8 36.20 19.72 -26.46
N LEU A 9 36.87 20.86 -26.67
CA LEU A 9 36.94 21.96 -25.69
C LEU A 9 35.55 22.36 -25.19
N GLY A 10 35.37 22.38 -23.86
CA GLY A 10 34.12 22.80 -23.20
C GLY A 10 33.08 21.69 -22.97
N SER A 11 33.35 20.44 -23.34
CA SER A 11 32.42 19.32 -23.13
C SER A 11 32.63 18.65 -21.77
N LYS A 12 31.57 18.56 -20.94
CA LYS A 12 31.57 17.82 -19.66
C LYS A 12 31.12 16.35 -19.77
N PHE A 13 30.61 15.97 -20.95
CA PHE A 13 30.09 14.64 -21.26
C PHE A 13 30.55 14.23 -22.66
N VAL A 14 31.07 13.01 -22.81
CA VAL A 14 31.43 12.44 -24.10
C VAL A 14 30.93 11.00 -24.16
N THR A 15 30.20 10.66 -25.23
CA THR A 15 29.73 9.29 -25.49
C THR A 15 30.51 8.70 -26.65
N VAL A 16 31.15 7.55 -26.43
CA VAL A 16 31.92 6.85 -27.48
C VAL A 16 31.09 5.71 -28.04
N ASN A 17 30.71 5.82 -29.31
CA ASN A 17 29.86 4.84 -30.00
C ASN A 17 30.68 3.97 -30.97
N GLU A 18 30.65 2.64 -30.75
CA GLU A 18 30.54 1.53 -31.75
C GLU A 18 31.66 0.47 -32.01
N ILE A 19 31.13 -0.73 -32.41
CA ILE A 19 31.55 -1.97 -33.14
C ILE A 19 32.51 -3.05 -32.53
N PRO A 20 32.39 -4.36 -32.93
CA PRO A 20 32.50 -5.51 -32.02
C PRO A 20 33.48 -6.62 -32.46
N GLU A 21 34.43 -7.02 -31.64
CA GLU A 21 35.05 -8.35 -31.77
C GLU A 21 35.31 -8.95 -30.38
N ALA A 22 34.71 -10.12 -30.13
CA ALA A 22 35.05 -10.95 -28.99
C ALA A 22 36.40 -11.62 -29.28
N LEU A 23 37.44 -11.27 -28.52
CA LEU A 23 38.72 -11.97 -28.58
C LEU A 23 38.71 -13.17 -27.61
N PRO A 24 39.01 -14.39 -28.06
CA PRO A 24 39.19 -15.52 -27.16
C PRO A 24 40.53 -15.40 -26.43
N LEU A 25 40.51 -15.39 -25.10
CA LEU A 25 41.70 -15.61 -24.28
C LEU A 25 41.59 -16.98 -23.58
N ARG A 26 42.71 -17.70 -23.51
CA ARG A 26 42.78 -19.04 -22.91
C ARG A 26 42.30 -19.02 -21.45
N LEU A 27 41.68 -20.13 -21.02
CA LEU A 27 41.15 -20.43 -19.67
C LEU A 27 39.66 -20.07 -19.43
N GLY A 28 38.80 -20.24 -20.44
CA GLY A 28 37.35 -20.39 -20.21
C GLY A 28 36.61 -19.16 -19.67
N ARG A 29 37.23 -17.97 -19.70
CA ARG A 29 36.57 -16.69 -19.42
C ARG A 29 36.58 -15.84 -20.68
N VAL A 30 35.41 -15.40 -21.13
CA VAL A 30 35.29 -14.34 -22.15
C VAL A 30 35.29 -13.02 -21.40
N GLY A 31 36.30 -12.18 -21.64
CA GLY A 31 36.39 -10.86 -21.04
C GLY A 31 36.99 -9.86 -22.03
N LEU A 32 36.37 -8.69 -22.15
CA LEU A 32 36.92 -7.55 -22.87
C LEU A 32 37.54 -6.58 -21.86
N GLU A 33 38.84 -6.34 -21.97
CA GLU A 33 39.51 -5.18 -21.36
C GLU A 33 39.71 -4.11 -22.44
N ARG A 34 39.12 -2.93 -22.23
CA ARG A 34 39.31 -1.77 -23.11
C ARG A 34 40.10 -0.71 -22.36
N ARG A 35 41.11 -0.14 -23.03
CA ARG A 35 41.91 0.98 -22.49
C ARG A 35 41.65 2.21 -23.33
N PHE A 36 41.30 3.31 -22.67
CA PHE A 36 41.07 4.60 -23.31
C PHE A 36 42.15 5.58 -22.84
N GLN A 37 42.84 6.21 -23.79
CA GLN A 37 43.72 7.35 -23.52
C GLN A 37 42.94 8.63 -23.80
N VAL A 38 42.80 9.46 -22.77
CA VAL A 38 41.98 10.67 -22.83
C VAL A 38 42.85 11.91 -22.65
N SER A 39 42.79 12.85 -23.61
CA SER A 39 43.55 14.11 -23.59
C SER A 39 42.65 15.31 -23.93
N GLY A 40 42.95 16.49 -23.36
CA GLY A 40 42.27 17.76 -23.70
C GLY A 40 41.49 18.49 -22.59
N LEU A 41 41.41 17.98 -21.34
CA LEU A 41 40.80 18.73 -20.21
C LEU A 41 41.84 19.56 -19.44
N ALA A 42 41.39 20.66 -18.82
CA ALA A 42 42.22 21.40 -17.87
C ALA A 42 42.36 20.63 -16.55
N ARG A 43 43.47 20.88 -15.83
CA ARG A 43 43.78 20.20 -14.57
C ARG A 43 42.67 20.45 -13.53
N GLY A 44 42.04 19.39 -13.03
CA GLY A 44 40.95 19.45 -12.05
C GLY A 44 39.53 19.46 -12.67
N GLU A 45 39.41 19.43 -13.99
CA GLU A 45 38.11 19.22 -14.64
C GLU A 45 37.72 17.73 -14.63
N ARG A 46 36.44 17.47 -14.36
CA ARG A 46 35.82 16.14 -14.36
C ARG A 46 35.10 15.91 -15.69
N LEU A 47 35.32 14.74 -16.27
CA LEU A 47 34.60 14.27 -17.45
C LEU A 47 33.79 13.03 -17.09
N PHE A 48 32.54 13.01 -17.54
CA PHE A 48 31.72 11.81 -17.58
C PHE A 48 31.86 11.14 -18.95
N LEU A 49 32.38 9.91 -18.94
CA LEU A 49 32.53 9.09 -20.13
C LEU A 49 31.45 8.01 -20.12
N ASP A 50 30.58 8.04 -21.12
CA ASP A 50 29.62 6.98 -21.39
C ASP A 50 30.15 6.07 -22.48
N VAL A 51 30.46 4.83 -22.10
CA VAL A 51 30.89 3.79 -23.05
C VAL A 51 29.67 2.96 -23.43
N ALA A 52 29.16 3.17 -24.65
CA ALA A 52 28.06 2.39 -25.17
C ALA A 52 28.58 1.05 -25.75
N THR A 53 28.21 -0.06 -25.11
CA THR A 53 28.51 -1.40 -25.65
C THR A 53 27.27 -2.00 -26.30
N LYS A 54 27.37 -2.40 -27.57
CA LYS A 54 26.38 -3.27 -28.24
C LYS A 54 26.70 -4.72 -27.89
N PHE A 55 25.87 -5.34 -27.05
CA PHE A 55 25.86 -6.81 -26.91
C PHE A 55 24.98 -7.40 -28.00
N VAL A 56 25.55 -8.29 -28.81
CA VAL A 56 24.79 -9.15 -29.73
C VAL A 56 24.86 -10.55 -29.15
N ALA A 57 23.76 -11.03 -28.56
CA ALA A 57 23.65 -12.44 -28.23
C ALA A 57 23.61 -13.26 -29.54
N PRO A 58 24.18 -14.48 -29.59
CA PRO A 58 24.28 -15.25 -30.85
C PRO A 58 22.94 -15.54 -31.55
N ASP A 59 21.81 -15.36 -30.89
CA ASP A 59 20.47 -15.81 -31.32
C ASP A 59 19.37 -14.74 -31.26
N SER A 60 19.66 -13.47 -30.92
CA SER A 60 18.65 -12.40 -30.92
C SER A 60 19.02 -11.24 -31.84
N ARG A 61 18.08 -10.84 -32.73
CA ARG A 61 18.21 -9.67 -33.62
C ARG A 61 18.02 -8.32 -32.91
N ARG A 62 18.10 -8.25 -31.58
CA ARG A 62 17.94 -7.00 -30.81
C ARG A 62 19.18 -6.75 -29.97
N ALA A 63 19.86 -5.64 -30.25
CA ALA A 63 20.93 -5.11 -29.41
C ALA A 63 20.35 -4.13 -28.40
N TYR A 64 20.70 -4.28 -27.12
CA TYR A 64 20.44 -3.27 -26.09
C TYR A 64 21.74 -2.52 -25.81
N PRO A 65 21.78 -1.18 -25.92
CA PRO A 65 22.91 -0.43 -25.44
C PRO A 65 22.88 -0.44 -23.90
N MET A 66 23.90 -1.03 -23.28
CA MET A 66 24.19 -0.72 -21.88
C MET A 66 25.18 0.45 -21.84
N LEU A 67 24.77 1.51 -21.16
CA LEU A 67 25.61 2.64 -20.80
C LEU A 67 26.10 2.41 -19.38
N THR A 68 27.41 2.44 -19.19
CA THR A 68 28.00 2.43 -17.84
C THR A 68 28.72 3.76 -17.65
N PRO A 69 28.15 4.68 -16.86
CA PRO A 69 28.79 5.96 -16.60
C PRO A 69 30.08 5.72 -15.81
N THR A 70 31.19 6.27 -16.29
CA THR A 70 32.44 6.28 -15.53
C THR A 70 32.97 7.71 -15.45
N GLU A 71 33.13 8.21 -14.23
CA GLU A 71 33.71 9.53 -13.98
C GLU A 71 35.24 9.43 -13.98
N VAL A 72 35.90 10.32 -14.73
CA VAL A 72 37.37 10.40 -14.79
C VAL A 72 37.82 11.82 -14.51
N GLU A 73 38.70 11.98 -13.53
CA GLU A 73 39.32 13.25 -13.17
C GLU A 73 40.74 13.33 -13.74
N LEU A 74 41.06 14.40 -14.49
CA LEU A 74 42.39 14.54 -15.10
C LEU A 74 43.48 14.91 -14.09
N ARG A 75 44.43 13.98 -13.86
CA ARG A 75 45.62 14.18 -13.04
C ARG A 75 46.82 14.34 -13.97
N ASN A 76 47.36 15.55 -14.09
CA ASN A 76 48.56 15.94 -14.88
C ASN A 76 49.05 14.90 -15.91
N GLY A 77 48.57 15.01 -17.16
CA GLY A 77 48.98 14.15 -18.28
C GLY A 77 47.81 13.34 -18.86
N THR A 78 48.09 12.39 -19.76
CA THR A 78 47.07 11.51 -20.34
C THR A 78 46.61 10.46 -19.33
N ASN A 79 45.30 10.38 -19.07
CA ASN A 79 44.74 9.33 -18.22
C ASN A 79 44.42 8.08 -19.03
N VAL A 80 44.71 6.90 -18.47
CA VAL A 80 44.31 5.60 -19.02
C VAL A 80 43.17 5.03 -18.18
N LEU A 81 41.99 4.89 -18.78
CA LEU A 81 40.85 4.24 -18.13
C LEU A 81 40.71 2.80 -18.64
N SER A 82 40.63 1.84 -17.73
CA SER A 82 40.35 0.43 -18.05
C SER A 82 38.96 0.01 -17.62
N THR A 83 38.11 -0.41 -18.56
CA THR A 83 36.82 -1.06 -18.23
C THR A 83 36.92 -2.56 -18.47
N ARG A 84 36.44 -3.36 -17.52
CA ARG A 84 36.38 -4.82 -17.60
C ARG A 84 34.93 -5.27 -17.59
N TYR A 85 34.53 -6.01 -18.61
CA TYR A 85 33.20 -6.59 -18.68
C TYR A 85 33.30 -8.12 -18.56
N GLY A 86 32.54 -8.68 -17.63
CA GLY A 86 32.23 -10.11 -17.63
C GLY A 86 30.96 -10.35 -18.44
N ALA A 87 30.96 -11.35 -19.32
CA ALA A 87 29.70 -11.91 -19.78
C ALA A 87 29.11 -12.76 -18.64
N PRO A 88 27.78 -12.79 -18.45
CA PRO A 88 27.15 -13.63 -17.44
C PRO A 88 27.40 -15.10 -17.78
N VAL A 89 28.03 -15.80 -16.85
CA VAL A 89 28.09 -17.26 -16.84
C VAL A 89 27.15 -17.70 -15.71
N ASP A 90 26.17 -18.52 -16.07
CA ASP A 90 25.22 -19.22 -15.20
C ASP A 90 24.07 -18.35 -14.59
N PRO A 91 22.78 -18.61 -14.92
CA PRO A 91 21.63 -17.87 -14.40
C PRO A 91 21.35 -18.03 -12.88
N ALA A 92 22.15 -18.80 -12.15
CA ALA A 92 21.85 -19.21 -10.78
C ALA A 92 22.49 -18.35 -9.66
N ALA A 93 23.14 -17.21 -9.95
CA ALA A 93 23.90 -16.47 -8.93
C ALA A 93 23.63 -14.96 -8.82
N ALA A 94 22.51 -14.44 -9.34
CA ALA A 94 22.12 -13.03 -9.18
C ALA A 94 21.21 -12.83 -7.96
N ALA A 95 21.72 -13.15 -6.77
CA ALA A 95 21.10 -12.81 -5.49
C ALA A 95 22.18 -12.40 -4.49
N SER A 96 22.91 -11.32 -4.78
CA SER A 96 23.53 -10.46 -3.75
C SER A 96 24.17 -9.23 -4.42
N ALA A 97 23.55 -8.07 -4.23
CA ALA A 97 24.24 -6.78 -4.31
C ALA A 97 23.48 -5.77 -3.45
N THR A 98 24.13 -5.37 -2.37
CA THR A 98 23.73 -4.34 -1.41
C THR A 98 23.79 -2.94 -2.02
N GLY A 99 22.82 -2.09 -1.63
CA GLY A 99 23.09 -0.72 -1.16
C GLY A 99 23.52 0.35 -2.17
N GLN A 100 22.63 1.33 -2.34
CA GLN A 100 22.86 2.71 -2.81
C GLN A 100 23.01 2.91 -4.32
N GLY A 101 21.95 3.44 -4.93
CA GLY A 101 21.96 3.99 -6.29
C GLY A 101 20.67 3.78 -7.08
N LEU A 102 19.49 4.09 -6.51
CA LEU A 102 18.25 4.19 -7.30
C LEU A 102 17.44 5.40 -6.83
N LEU A 103 17.88 6.58 -7.26
CA LEU A 103 17.07 7.79 -7.34
C LEU A 103 17.09 8.25 -8.80
N ALA A 104 16.38 7.52 -9.67
CA ALA A 104 15.80 8.04 -10.91
C ALA A 104 15.00 6.94 -11.63
N SER A 105 13.81 7.33 -12.09
CA SER A 105 12.89 6.64 -13.02
C SER A 105 12.28 5.29 -12.59
N LEU A 106 11.24 5.35 -11.75
CA LEU A 106 10.10 4.44 -11.83
C LEU A 106 8.83 5.29 -11.86
N ARG A 107 8.54 5.85 -13.05
CA ARG A 107 7.23 6.44 -13.37
C ARG A 107 6.20 5.31 -13.47
N PRO A 108 4.90 5.53 -13.19
CA PRO A 108 3.88 4.63 -13.70
C PRO A 108 4.03 4.54 -15.22
N GLU A 109 4.13 3.32 -15.76
CA GLU A 109 4.19 3.15 -17.21
C GLU A 109 2.92 3.72 -17.84
N PRO A 110 3.04 4.42 -18.99
CA PRO A 110 1.89 4.74 -19.82
C PRO A 110 1.18 3.45 -20.20
N THR A 111 -0.14 3.50 -20.17
CA THR A 111 -1.07 2.47 -20.63
C THR A 111 -0.52 1.72 -21.85
N VAL A 112 -0.23 0.43 -21.68
CA VAL A 112 -0.05 -0.49 -22.81
C VAL A 112 -1.32 -0.39 -23.66
N ALA A 113 -1.14 -0.08 -24.94
CA ALA A 113 -2.22 -0.03 -25.93
C ALA A 113 -3.10 -1.29 -25.83
N GLN A 114 -4.38 -1.11 -25.50
CA GLN A 114 -5.38 -2.17 -25.49
C GLN A 114 -6.49 -1.84 -26.50
N GLU A 115 -6.85 -2.85 -27.28
CA GLU A 115 -7.83 -2.76 -28.34
C GLU A 115 -9.22 -2.39 -27.85
N SER A 116 -9.78 -1.46 -28.61
CA SER A 116 -11.05 -0.77 -28.58
C SER A 116 -12.32 -1.58 -28.27
N SER A 117 -13.15 -1.03 -27.38
CA SER A 117 -14.38 -0.42 -27.90
C SER A 117 -14.11 1.08 -28.11
N GLN A 118 -14.24 1.52 -29.36
CA GLN A 118 -13.75 2.78 -29.94
C GLN A 118 -14.61 4.01 -29.57
N VAL A 119 -15.46 3.93 -28.55
CA VAL A 119 -16.40 5.01 -28.26
C VAL A 119 -15.70 6.11 -27.47
N ARG A 120 -15.44 7.23 -28.14
CA ARG A 120 -15.03 8.48 -27.52
C ARG A 120 -16.26 9.32 -27.20
N VAL A 121 -16.24 10.02 -26.07
CA VAL A 121 -17.23 11.06 -25.75
C VAL A 121 -16.53 12.41 -25.65
N PRO A 122 -17.16 13.52 -26.07
CA PRO A 122 -16.55 14.85 -25.94
C PRO A 122 -16.23 15.23 -24.49
N GLY A 123 -15.07 15.85 -24.26
CA GLY A 123 -14.62 16.31 -22.93
C GLY A 123 -13.43 15.54 -22.34
N ILE A 124 -13.17 15.72 -21.04
CA ILE A 124 -12.07 15.10 -20.27
C ILE A 124 -12.64 14.42 -19.03
N ALA A 125 -12.14 13.23 -18.70
CA ALA A 125 -12.51 12.54 -17.46
C ALA A 125 -11.80 13.17 -16.26
N MET A 126 -12.57 13.71 -15.31
CA MET A 126 -12.08 14.23 -14.03
C MET A 126 -12.35 13.20 -12.93
N ARG A 127 -11.34 12.86 -12.14
CA ARG A 127 -11.42 12.02 -10.95
C ARG A 127 -10.80 12.74 -9.76
N LEU A 128 -11.55 12.88 -8.67
CA LEU A 128 -11.07 13.57 -7.47
C LEU A 128 -10.95 12.60 -6.30
N TYR A 129 -9.92 12.81 -5.48
CA TYR A 129 -9.56 11.99 -4.34
C TYR A 129 -9.40 12.91 -3.13
N ASP A 130 -10.29 12.78 -2.16
CA ASP A 130 -10.16 13.45 -0.86
C ASP A 130 -8.97 12.83 -0.12
N VAL A 131 -7.94 13.61 0.19
CA VAL A 131 -6.76 13.11 0.91
C VAL A 131 -6.77 13.47 2.39
N GLY A 132 -7.61 14.44 2.79
CA GLY A 132 -7.79 14.86 4.18
C GLY A 132 -6.54 15.40 4.88
N ILE A 133 -5.45 15.66 4.16
CA ILE A 133 -4.18 16.16 4.68
C ILE A 133 -3.77 17.41 3.91
N ASP A 134 -3.02 18.30 4.55
CA ASP A 134 -2.48 19.46 3.85
C ASP A 134 -1.45 19.02 2.79
N LEU A 135 -1.50 19.66 1.62
CA LEU A 135 -0.65 19.38 0.48
C LEU A 135 0.14 20.63 0.10
N GLU A 136 1.42 20.46 -0.22
CA GLU A 136 2.26 21.56 -0.74
C GLU A 136 2.72 21.32 -2.18
N ARG A 137 2.58 20.08 -2.63
CA ARG A 137 2.98 19.57 -3.93
C ARG A 137 2.06 18.43 -4.31
N VAL A 138 1.93 18.17 -5.61
CA VAL A 138 1.20 17.03 -6.17
C VAL A 138 1.71 15.74 -5.51
N PRO A 139 0.90 15.06 -4.68
CA PRO A 139 1.32 13.85 -4.01
C PRO A 139 1.15 12.63 -4.92
N ARG A 140 1.82 11.52 -4.60
CA ARG A 140 1.60 10.26 -5.33
C ARG A 140 0.43 9.49 -4.72
N LEU A 141 -0.65 9.28 -5.49
CA LEU A 141 -1.75 8.42 -5.06
C LEU A 141 -1.30 6.97 -4.87
N VAL A 142 -1.63 6.35 -3.73
CA VAL A 142 -1.45 4.91 -3.55
C VAL A 142 -2.40 4.17 -4.51
N GLY A 143 -1.87 3.23 -5.29
CA GLY A 143 -2.63 2.57 -6.36
C GLY A 143 -3.82 1.74 -5.86
N GLY A 144 -4.82 1.54 -6.73
CA GLY A 144 -5.97 0.68 -6.46
C GLY A 144 -7.12 1.34 -5.68
N GLN A 145 -7.14 2.67 -5.55
CA GLN A 145 -8.17 3.40 -4.83
C GLN A 145 -9.26 3.94 -5.77
N THR A 146 -10.53 3.80 -5.36
CA THR A 146 -11.71 4.34 -6.06
C THR A 146 -11.85 5.83 -5.77
N PRO A 147 -12.10 6.72 -6.76
CA PRO A 147 -12.20 8.17 -6.51
C PRO A 147 -13.44 8.55 -5.68
N ASN A 148 -13.40 9.72 -5.05
CA ASN A 148 -14.54 10.32 -4.34
C ASN A 148 -15.55 10.96 -5.32
N TYR A 149 -15.05 11.52 -6.42
CA TYR A 149 -15.86 12.15 -7.46
C TYR A 149 -15.34 11.75 -8.85
N SER A 150 -16.21 11.47 -9.82
CA SER A 150 -15.81 11.06 -11.17
C SER A 150 -16.84 11.46 -12.22
N VAL A 151 -16.45 12.33 -13.15
CA VAL A 151 -17.32 12.86 -14.22
C VAL A 151 -16.53 13.09 -15.52
N VAL A 152 -17.22 13.34 -16.63
CA VAL A 152 -16.60 13.93 -17.84
C VAL A 152 -16.96 15.41 -17.87
N VAL A 153 -15.95 16.28 -17.83
CA VAL A 153 -16.12 17.73 -17.98
C VAL A 153 -15.94 18.13 -19.44
N PRO A 154 -16.74 19.05 -19.99
CA PRO A 154 -16.65 19.41 -21.40
C PRO A 154 -15.38 20.21 -21.73
N LYS A 155 -14.83 20.97 -20.77
CA LYS A 155 -13.67 21.83 -20.96
C LYS A 155 -12.81 21.86 -19.69
N LEU A 156 -11.54 22.21 -19.84
CA LEU A 156 -10.61 22.46 -18.74
C LEU A 156 -10.55 23.96 -18.47
N ASP A 157 -11.62 24.48 -17.88
CA ASP A 157 -11.80 25.86 -17.44
C ASP A 157 -12.78 25.80 -16.28
N LEU A 158 -12.24 25.41 -15.12
CA LEU A 158 -12.95 24.98 -13.91
C LEU A 158 -12.68 25.97 -12.78
N GLY A 159 -13.73 26.29 -12.01
CA GLY A 159 -13.66 27.03 -10.76
C GLY A 159 -14.17 26.22 -9.57
N ASN A 160 -14.27 26.87 -8.41
CA ASN A 160 -14.52 26.20 -7.12
C ASN A 160 -15.78 25.30 -7.08
N ASP A 161 -16.80 25.61 -7.87
CA ASP A 161 -18.05 24.84 -7.91
C ASP A 161 -18.01 23.63 -8.86
N ASP A 162 -16.95 23.48 -9.67
CA ASP A 162 -16.82 22.39 -10.64
C ASP A 162 -16.23 21.11 -10.04
N PHE A 163 -15.69 21.16 -8.81
CA PHE A 163 -15.01 20.03 -8.14
C PHE A 163 -15.93 19.17 -7.26
N GLY A 164 -17.25 19.22 -7.50
CA GLY A 164 -18.23 18.49 -6.71
C GLY A 164 -18.30 19.00 -5.26
N ASP A 165 -18.43 18.07 -4.31
CA ASP A 165 -18.52 18.41 -2.87
C ASP A 165 -17.15 18.62 -2.20
N LEU A 166 -16.05 18.40 -2.94
CA LEU A 166 -14.70 18.59 -2.40
C LEU A 166 -14.28 20.05 -2.58
N LYS A 167 -13.85 20.66 -1.47
CA LYS A 167 -13.44 22.07 -1.43
C LYS A 167 -11.95 22.23 -1.19
N ASP A 168 -11.42 21.50 -0.22
CA ASP A 168 -10.02 21.57 0.20
C ASP A 168 -9.41 20.17 0.25
N ARG A 169 -8.07 20.09 0.26
CA ARG A 169 -7.28 18.86 0.52
C ARG A 169 -7.66 17.70 -0.39
N PHE A 170 -7.68 17.93 -1.70
CA PHE A 170 -7.95 16.89 -2.67
C PHE A 170 -6.93 16.83 -3.80
N LEU A 171 -6.78 15.65 -4.37
CA LEU A 171 -6.02 15.38 -5.59
C LEU A 171 -7.00 15.20 -6.75
N GLY A 172 -6.78 15.91 -7.85
CA GLY A 172 -7.49 15.79 -9.12
C GLY A 172 -6.64 15.12 -10.20
N HIS A 173 -7.19 14.10 -10.83
CA HIS A 173 -6.65 13.47 -12.03
C HIS A 173 -7.58 13.72 -13.21
N PHE A 174 -7.05 14.38 -14.24
CA PHE A 174 -7.76 14.70 -15.47
C PHE A 174 -7.16 13.88 -16.60
N SER A 175 -7.95 13.04 -17.25
CA SER A 175 -7.46 12.09 -18.25
C SER A 175 -8.35 12.06 -19.48
N GLY A 176 -7.73 11.93 -20.64
CA GLY A 176 -8.44 11.80 -21.91
C GLY A 176 -7.46 11.88 -23.07
N PHE A 177 -7.90 12.46 -24.17
CA PHE A 177 -7.11 12.60 -25.37
C PHE A 177 -7.30 13.98 -25.99
N LEU A 178 -6.20 14.52 -26.53
CA LEU A 178 -6.18 15.70 -27.37
C LEU A 178 -6.09 15.27 -28.84
N ASN A 179 -7.05 15.68 -29.65
CA ASN A 179 -7.05 15.46 -31.10
C ASN A 179 -6.37 16.62 -31.82
N VAL A 180 -5.10 16.42 -32.19
CA VAL A 180 -4.29 17.40 -32.91
C VAL A 180 -4.67 17.38 -34.39
N ARG A 181 -5.09 18.53 -34.92
CA ARG A 181 -5.50 18.67 -36.32
C ARG A 181 -4.41 19.27 -37.20
N LYS A 182 -3.58 20.14 -36.65
CA LYS A 182 -2.51 20.85 -37.35
C LYS A 182 -1.15 20.34 -36.89
N ALA A 183 -0.21 20.12 -37.80
CA ALA A 183 1.17 19.78 -37.43
C ALA A 183 1.95 21.04 -37.02
N GLY A 184 2.85 20.92 -36.05
CA GLY A 184 3.81 21.96 -35.67
C GLY A 184 3.88 22.25 -34.17
N ARG A 185 4.56 23.34 -33.81
CA ARG A 185 4.74 23.78 -32.43
C ARG A 185 3.43 24.30 -31.82
N HIS A 186 2.87 23.54 -30.89
CA HIS A 186 1.76 23.99 -30.06
C HIS A 186 2.32 24.58 -28.77
N GLN A 187 1.72 25.66 -28.31
CA GLN A 187 2.00 26.23 -26.99
C GLN A 187 0.80 25.94 -26.10
N PHE A 188 1.07 25.64 -24.84
CA PHE A 188 0.07 25.35 -23.83
C PHE A 188 0.28 26.27 -22.64
N ARG A 189 -0.81 26.66 -21.99
CA ARG A 189 -0.79 27.49 -20.80
C ARG A 189 -1.72 26.88 -19.75
N LEU A 190 -1.19 26.66 -18.55
CA LEU A 190 -1.89 26.02 -17.44
C LEU A 190 -1.96 26.99 -16.27
N ALA A 191 -3.17 27.32 -15.83
CA ALA A 191 -3.44 28.05 -14.60
C ALA A 191 -4.10 27.10 -13.59
N SER A 192 -3.67 27.14 -12.34
CA SER A 192 -4.28 26.38 -11.25
C SER A 192 -4.18 27.14 -9.94
N ASP A 193 -5.17 27.01 -9.06
CA ASP A 193 -5.01 27.33 -7.64
C ASP A 193 -4.44 26.10 -6.95
N ASP A 194 -3.31 26.29 -6.30
CA ASP A 194 -2.29 25.29 -5.98
C ASP A 194 -1.77 24.49 -7.20
N GLY A 195 -1.12 23.36 -6.94
CA GLY A 195 -0.15 22.78 -7.86
C GLY A 195 -0.74 21.87 -8.92
N SER A 196 -0.16 21.92 -10.11
CA SER A 196 -0.55 21.06 -11.23
C SER A 196 0.61 20.63 -12.13
N LYS A 197 0.46 19.50 -12.80
CA LYS A 197 1.40 18.98 -13.81
C LYS A 197 0.62 18.52 -15.04
N PHE A 198 1.03 18.96 -16.22
CA PHE A 198 0.37 18.65 -17.49
C PHE A 198 1.27 17.84 -18.42
N PHE A 199 0.73 16.73 -18.89
CA PHE A 199 1.37 15.76 -19.75
C PHE A 199 0.60 15.59 -21.05
N LEU A 200 1.34 15.45 -22.15
CA LEU A 200 0.83 14.99 -23.44
C LEU A 200 1.67 13.81 -23.92
N GLY A 201 1.03 12.64 -24.06
CA GLY A 201 1.74 11.38 -24.16
C GLY A 201 2.62 11.16 -22.93
N ASP A 202 3.90 10.90 -23.15
CA ASP A 202 4.87 10.62 -22.07
C ASP A 202 5.68 11.85 -21.65
N GLU A 203 5.41 12.99 -22.30
CA GLU A 203 6.14 14.24 -22.12
C GLU A 203 5.46 15.14 -21.08
N LEU A 204 6.25 15.58 -20.09
CA LEU A 204 5.85 16.62 -19.13
C LEU A 204 5.98 17.98 -19.81
N VAL A 205 4.85 18.53 -20.25
CA VAL A 205 4.82 19.80 -21.01
C VAL A 205 4.88 20.99 -20.05
N ILE A 206 4.20 20.92 -18.91
CA ILE A 206 4.19 21.97 -17.88
C ILE A 206 4.26 21.34 -16.49
N ASP A 207 5.25 21.74 -15.70
CA ASP A 207 5.34 21.46 -14.26
C ASP A 207 5.00 22.73 -13.49
N HIS A 208 3.77 22.87 -13.02
CA HIS A 208 3.28 24.02 -12.26
C HIS A 208 2.98 23.60 -10.81
N ASP A 209 3.86 22.81 -10.21
CA ASP A 209 3.70 22.24 -8.88
C ASP A 209 4.16 23.19 -7.76
N GLY A 210 3.43 23.22 -6.65
CA GLY A 210 3.63 24.14 -5.52
C GLY A 210 2.32 24.80 -5.09
N LEU A 211 2.36 25.54 -3.97
CA LEU A 211 1.28 26.42 -3.53
C LEU A 211 1.35 27.75 -4.28
N HIS A 212 0.27 28.15 -4.95
CA HIS A 212 0.14 29.44 -5.66
C HIS A 212 -1.31 29.66 -6.09
N GLY A 213 -1.70 30.92 -6.30
CA GLY A 213 -3.05 31.24 -6.80
C GLY A 213 -3.20 31.07 -8.31
N ALA A 214 -4.45 30.90 -8.78
CA ALA A 214 -4.79 30.74 -10.21
C ALA A 214 -4.45 31.92 -11.14
N SER A 215 -3.95 33.04 -10.59
CA SER A 215 -3.61 34.25 -11.35
C SER A 215 -2.30 34.17 -12.14
N GLU A 216 -1.41 33.21 -11.81
CA GLU A 216 -0.08 33.12 -12.40
C GLU A 216 0.06 31.87 -13.30
N PRO A 217 -0.37 31.88 -14.56
CA PRO A 217 -0.30 30.69 -15.40
C PRO A 217 1.13 30.36 -15.85
N LYS A 218 1.43 29.07 -16.01
CA LYS A 218 2.70 28.58 -16.59
C LYS A 218 2.52 28.14 -18.03
N THR A 219 3.53 28.38 -18.87
CA THR A 219 3.51 28.04 -20.30
C THR A 219 4.49 26.92 -20.62
N GLY A 220 4.11 26.02 -21.52
CA GLY A 220 4.94 24.97 -22.11
C GLY A 220 4.70 24.87 -23.61
N TYR A 221 5.48 24.06 -24.31
CA TYR A 221 5.30 23.82 -25.74
C TYR A 221 5.70 22.41 -26.11
N LEU A 222 5.10 21.89 -27.18
CA LEU A 222 5.43 20.58 -27.74
C LEU A 222 5.23 20.61 -29.25
N ASP A 223 6.15 19.98 -29.98
CA ASP A 223 6.05 19.85 -31.43
C ASP A 223 5.19 18.60 -31.75
N LEU A 224 4.02 18.82 -32.34
CA LEU A 224 2.99 17.78 -32.50
C LEU A 224 2.74 17.43 -33.97
N SER A 225 2.43 16.15 -34.21
CA SER A 225 1.88 15.66 -35.48
C SER A 225 0.36 15.47 -35.35
N PRO A 226 -0.41 15.55 -36.46
CA PRO A 226 -1.83 15.30 -36.42
C PRO A 226 -2.14 13.89 -35.91
N GLY A 227 -3.15 13.78 -35.05
CA GLY A 227 -3.52 12.52 -34.41
C GLY A 227 -4.04 12.72 -32.99
N GLU A 228 -4.53 11.63 -32.42
CA GLU A 228 -5.00 11.60 -31.03
C GLU A 228 -3.81 11.30 -30.10
N ILE A 229 -3.64 12.13 -29.08
CA ILE A 229 -2.54 12.02 -28.11
C ILE A 229 -3.14 11.95 -26.70
N PRO A 230 -2.72 11.00 -25.84
CA PRO A 230 -3.15 10.96 -24.45
C PRO A 230 -2.86 12.28 -23.74
N LEU A 231 -3.84 12.79 -22.99
CA LEU A 231 -3.74 13.98 -22.18
C LEU A 231 -3.91 13.60 -20.72
N PHE A 232 -3.00 14.07 -19.86
CA PHE A 232 -3.12 13.88 -18.41
C PHE A 232 -2.75 15.16 -17.64
N ILE A 233 -3.54 15.52 -16.64
CA ILE A 233 -3.21 16.56 -15.67
C ILE A 233 -3.34 15.98 -14.26
N GLU A 234 -2.29 16.15 -13.46
CA GLU A 234 -2.35 16.04 -12.00
C GLU A 234 -2.56 17.43 -11.44
N PHE A 235 -3.45 17.55 -10.47
CA PHE A 235 -3.82 18.80 -9.81
C PHE A 235 -4.00 18.51 -8.33
N PHE A 236 -3.58 19.40 -7.44
CA PHE A 236 -4.04 19.34 -6.05
C PHE A 236 -4.56 20.69 -5.62
N GLU A 237 -5.53 20.64 -4.71
CA GLU A 237 -6.03 21.77 -3.97
C GLU A 237 -5.71 21.54 -2.49
N ASN A 238 -5.09 22.51 -1.82
CA ASN A 238 -4.84 22.44 -0.38
C ASN A 238 -5.93 23.15 0.41
N GLN A 239 -6.09 24.46 0.22
CA GLN A 239 -7.02 25.31 0.97
C GLN A 239 -7.46 26.52 0.12
N ALA A 240 -8.72 26.91 0.28
CA ALA A 240 -9.38 28.08 -0.32
C ALA A 240 -10.13 27.77 -1.64
N ASP A 241 -9.95 28.60 -2.68
CA ASP A 241 -10.73 28.49 -3.90
C ASP A 241 -10.00 27.63 -4.94
N ALA A 242 -10.56 26.48 -5.29
CA ALA A 242 -9.99 25.65 -6.35
C ALA A 242 -10.23 26.22 -7.76
N ALA A 243 -9.22 26.17 -8.62
CA ALA A 243 -9.36 26.48 -10.04
C ALA A 243 -8.36 25.70 -10.91
N LEU A 244 -8.78 25.35 -12.15
CA LEU A 244 -7.91 24.73 -13.15
C LEU A 244 -8.32 25.15 -14.56
N ARG A 245 -7.38 25.71 -15.32
CA ARG A 245 -7.61 26.17 -16.70
C ARG A 245 -6.47 25.78 -17.63
N LEU A 246 -6.80 25.12 -18.74
CA LEU A 246 -5.87 24.78 -19.82
C LEU A 246 -6.21 25.57 -21.10
N GLU A 247 -5.23 26.31 -21.58
CA GLU A 247 -5.29 27.11 -22.80
C GLU A 247 -4.19 26.67 -23.77
N TRP A 248 -4.37 26.96 -25.06
CA TRP A 248 -3.40 26.66 -26.09
C TRP A 248 -3.25 27.77 -27.12
N LYS A 249 -2.21 27.63 -27.95
CA LYS A 249 -2.05 28.28 -29.25
C LYS A 249 -1.65 27.21 -30.25
N GLU A 250 -2.42 27.05 -31.31
CA GLU A 250 -2.02 26.21 -32.44
C GLU A 250 -0.92 26.91 -33.26
N PRO A 251 -0.17 26.17 -34.09
CA PRO A 251 0.83 26.76 -34.96
C PRO A 251 0.27 27.90 -35.81
N GLY A 252 0.70 29.13 -35.56
CA GLY A 252 0.26 30.33 -36.29
C GLY A 252 -0.80 31.19 -35.59
N ASP A 253 -1.28 30.77 -34.42
CA ASP A 253 -2.22 31.59 -33.64
C ASP A 253 -1.51 32.75 -32.93
N ALA A 254 -2.17 33.92 -32.88
CA ALA A 254 -1.69 35.10 -32.19
C ALA A 254 -2.13 35.15 -30.71
N GLU A 255 -3.35 34.69 -30.43
CA GLU A 255 -4.02 34.80 -29.13
C GLU A 255 -4.21 33.44 -28.47
N TRP A 256 -4.25 33.42 -27.13
CA TRP A 256 -4.55 32.21 -26.37
C TRP A 256 -6.05 31.92 -26.42
N SER A 257 -6.40 30.64 -26.52
CA SER A 257 -7.79 30.19 -26.35
C SER A 257 -7.85 29.01 -25.38
N ILE A 258 -8.97 28.85 -24.69
CA ILE A 258 -9.28 27.61 -23.97
C ILE A 258 -9.20 26.45 -24.96
N VAL A 259 -8.64 25.32 -24.52
CA VAL A 259 -8.62 24.11 -25.36
C VAL A 259 -10.07 23.68 -25.64
N PRO A 260 -10.52 23.68 -26.90
CA PRO A 260 -11.93 23.47 -27.20
C PRO A 260 -12.42 22.04 -26.93
N THR A 261 -13.69 21.88 -26.55
CA THR A 261 -14.30 20.57 -26.30
C THR A 261 -14.21 19.64 -27.52
N GLU A 262 -14.28 20.17 -28.75
CA GLU A 262 -14.23 19.41 -30.00
C GLU A 262 -12.88 18.75 -30.32
N VAL A 263 -11.83 19.10 -29.57
CA VAL A 263 -10.52 18.44 -29.65
C VAL A 263 -10.20 17.63 -28.40
N LEU A 264 -11.10 17.63 -27.41
CA LEU A 264 -10.96 16.85 -26.19
C LEU A 264 -11.91 15.66 -26.23
N THR A 265 -11.39 14.46 -25.97
CA THR A 265 -12.22 13.28 -25.81
C THR A 265 -11.84 12.47 -24.57
N ALA A 266 -12.84 11.88 -23.95
CA ALA A 266 -12.70 10.92 -22.87
C ALA A 266 -13.16 9.54 -23.34
N GLN A 267 -12.78 8.52 -22.58
CA GLN A 267 -13.29 7.17 -22.81
C GLN A 267 -14.80 7.12 -22.55
N GLY A 268 -15.57 6.72 -23.57
CA GLY A 268 -17.01 6.50 -23.49
C GLY A 268 -17.37 5.14 -22.91
N GLY A 269 -18.60 5.00 -22.40
CA GLY A 269 -19.11 3.74 -21.84
C GLY A 269 -18.53 3.36 -20.48
N GLU A 270 -17.71 4.21 -19.86
CA GLU A 270 -17.13 3.99 -18.54
C GLU A 270 -18.20 4.05 -17.43
N VAL A 271 -18.31 2.99 -16.63
CA VAL A 271 -19.08 3.03 -15.37
C VAL A 271 -18.24 3.76 -14.32
N ARG A 272 -18.62 5.01 -14.00
CA ARG A 272 -17.90 5.90 -13.06
C ARG A 272 -18.35 5.69 -11.62
N VAL A 273 -17.83 4.65 -10.98
CA VAL A 273 -18.10 4.38 -9.55
C VAL A 273 -17.25 5.29 -8.66
N THR A 274 -17.85 5.81 -7.58
CA THR A 274 -17.18 6.60 -6.56
C THR A 274 -17.25 5.93 -5.19
N ALA A 275 -16.34 6.27 -4.29
CA ALA A 275 -16.32 5.78 -2.92
C ALA A 275 -15.95 6.91 -1.93
N PRO A 276 -16.72 7.09 -0.83
CA PRO A 276 -16.46 8.14 0.15
C PRO A 276 -15.19 7.88 0.99
N GLY A 277 -14.85 8.84 1.87
CA GLY A 277 -13.72 8.76 2.80
C GLY A 277 -12.39 9.19 2.21
N THR A 278 -11.37 9.32 3.07
CA THR A 278 -10.04 9.78 2.68
C THR A 278 -9.25 8.70 1.93
N LYS A 279 -8.36 9.15 1.04
CA LYS A 279 -7.53 8.33 0.17
C LYS A 279 -6.07 8.46 0.56
N ARG A 280 -5.34 7.36 0.52
CA ARG A 280 -3.93 7.33 0.91
C ARG A 280 -3.06 7.92 -0.21
N VAL A 281 -2.20 8.84 0.15
CA VAL A 281 -1.16 9.37 -0.73
C VAL A 281 0.20 9.25 -0.08
N LEU A 282 1.23 9.29 -0.91
CA LEU A 282 2.63 9.31 -0.51
C LEU A 282 3.15 10.72 -0.75
N LEU A 283 3.61 11.36 0.33
CA LEU A 283 4.24 12.67 0.25
C LEU A 283 5.68 12.54 -0.27
N ASN A 284 6.22 13.62 -0.82
CA ASN A 284 7.56 13.62 -1.40
C ASN A 284 8.62 13.13 -0.40
N GLY A 285 9.48 12.21 -0.82
CA GLY A 285 10.52 11.61 0.01
C GLY A 285 10.05 10.47 0.93
N GLN A 286 8.75 10.22 1.06
CA GLN A 286 8.26 9.06 1.82
C GLN A 286 8.56 7.76 1.06
N SER A 287 9.21 6.82 1.75
CA SER A 287 9.46 5.48 1.23
C SER A 287 8.14 4.73 1.05
N ASN A 288 7.75 4.48 -0.20
CA ASN A 288 6.66 3.58 -0.54
C ASN A 288 7.17 2.14 -0.65
N ARG A 289 7.39 1.47 0.47
CA ARG A 289 7.74 0.05 0.43
C ARG A 289 6.48 -0.75 0.05
N PRO A 290 6.46 -1.47 -1.09
CA PRO A 290 5.33 -2.31 -1.44
C PRO A 290 5.05 -3.33 -0.32
N GLY A 291 3.76 -3.50 0.01
CA GLY A 291 3.35 -4.35 1.13
C GLY A 291 3.36 -3.68 2.51
N ASP A 292 3.78 -2.40 2.61
CA ASP A 292 3.60 -1.59 3.82
C ASP A 292 2.67 -0.41 3.57
N ARG A 293 1.43 -0.52 4.05
CA ARG A 293 0.34 0.46 3.83
C ARG A 293 -0.03 0.71 2.37
N SER A 294 0.61 -0.01 1.46
CA SER A 294 0.44 0.00 0.00
C SER A 294 0.33 -1.43 -0.53
N PRO A 295 -0.33 -1.64 -1.69
CA PRO A 295 -0.30 -2.92 -2.37
C PRO A 295 1.12 -3.47 -2.56
N LEU A 296 1.23 -4.80 -2.59
CA LEU A 296 2.41 -5.45 -3.13
C LEU A 296 2.52 -5.12 -4.62
N GLU A 297 3.72 -5.16 -5.20
CA GLU A 297 3.92 -4.93 -6.63
C GLU A 297 4.35 -6.19 -7.38
N GLY A 298 5.11 -7.07 -6.70
CA GLY A 298 5.67 -8.28 -7.28
C GLY A 298 4.91 -9.57 -6.96
N VAL A 299 5.35 -10.64 -7.63
CA VAL A 299 4.95 -12.01 -7.30
C VAL A 299 5.59 -12.42 -5.97
N HIS A 300 4.84 -13.13 -5.13
CA HIS A 300 5.35 -13.66 -3.88
C HIS A 300 6.61 -14.52 -4.11
N PRO A 301 7.76 -14.25 -3.44
CA PRO A 301 9.03 -14.89 -3.76
C PRO A 301 9.03 -16.43 -3.67
N ALA A 302 8.26 -16.99 -2.73
CA ALA A 302 8.08 -18.44 -2.62
C ALA A 302 7.17 -19.11 -3.67
N TRP A 303 6.79 -18.39 -4.73
CA TRP A 303 5.89 -18.88 -5.77
C TRP A 303 6.40 -18.49 -7.15
N THR A 304 6.53 -19.47 -8.04
CA THR A 304 6.92 -19.24 -9.43
C THR A 304 5.70 -18.98 -10.29
N LEU A 305 5.67 -17.82 -10.95
CA LEU A 305 4.64 -17.46 -11.93
C LEU A 305 5.00 -17.96 -13.32
N GLN A 306 4.03 -18.53 -14.03
CA GLN A 306 4.11 -18.91 -15.43
C GLN A 306 2.86 -18.42 -16.16
N THR A 307 3.04 -17.77 -17.30
CA THR A 307 1.93 -17.38 -18.18
C THR A 307 1.57 -18.54 -19.10
N ILE A 308 0.29 -18.83 -19.25
CA ILE A 308 -0.22 -19.79 -20.24
C ILE A 308 -0.56 -18.97 -21.48
N ASP A 309 0.45 -18.77 -22.33
CA ASP A 309 0.36 -17.94 -23.52
C ASP A 309 0.21 -18.80 -24.77
N VAL A 310 -0.88 -18.60 -25.51
CA VAL A 310 -1.13 -19.22 -26.80
C VAL A 310 -1.41 -18.10 -27.80
N PRO A 311 -0.64 -17.96 -28.89
CA PRO A 311 -0.84 -16.88 -29.84
C PRO A 311 -2.29 -16.77 -30.34
N GLY A 312 -2.87 -15.58 -30.23
CA GLY A 312 -4.27 -15.32 -30.61
C GLY A 312 -5.32 -15.75 -29.59
N PHE A 313 -4.93 -16.23 -28.40
CA PHE A 313 -5.83 -16.58 -27.32
C PHE A 313 -5.68 -15.60 -26.15
N GLU A 314 -6.62 -14.67 -26.03
CA GLU A 314 -6.62 -13.61 -25.02
C GLU A 314 -7.83 -13.74 -24.07
N PRO A 315 -7.90 -14.82 -23.25
CA PRO A 315 -9.13 -15.16 -22.55
C PRO A 315 -9.46 -14.19 -21.43
N ARG A 316 -10.65 -13.59 -21.49
CA ARG A 316 -11.32 -12.95 -20.34
C ARG A 316 -11.96 -14.04 -19.50
N VAL A 317 -11.22 -14.61 -18.56
CA VAL A 317 -11.59 -15.90 -17.96
C VAL A 317 -12.81 -15.79 -17.05
N GLY A 318 -13.91 -16.44 -17.44
CA GLY A 318 -15.17 -16.53 -16.70
C GLY A 318 -15.31 -17.80 -15.85
N GLY A 319 -14.49 -18.83 -16.09
CA GLY A 319 -14.50 -20.07 -15.31
C GLY A 319 -13.33 -20.99 -15.69
N ILE A 320 -12.86 -21.80 -14.74
CA ILE A 320 -11.78 -22.77 -14.90
C ILE A 320 -12.18 -24.06 -14.17
N ASP A 321 -12.02 -25.21 -14.81
CA ASP A 321 -12.08 -26.53 -14.17
C ASP A 321 -11.26 -27.56 -14.97
N PHE A 322 -11.21 -28.82 -14.55
CA PHE A 322 -10.39 -29.85 -15.18
C PHE A 322 -11.20 -31.10 -15.57
N LEU A 323 -10.89 -31.63 -16.75
CA LEU A 323 -11.35 -32.94 -17.19
C LEU A 323 -10.65 -34.06 -16.41
N PRO A 324 -11.24 -35.27 -16.33
CA PRO A 324 -10.63 -36.41 -15.63
C PRO A 324 -9.26 -36.83 -16.17
N ASP A 325 -8.98 -36.56 -17.44
CA ASP A 325 -7.69 -36.81 -18.10
C ASP A 325 -6.62 -35.75 -17.76
N GLY A 326 -6.99 -34.70 -17.01
CA GLY A 326 -6.12 -33.61 -16.61
C GLY A 326 -6.12 -32.42 -17.56
N ARG A 327 -6.85 -32.41 -18.68
CA ARG A 327 -6.92 -31.20 -19.52
C ARG A 327 -7.76 -30.13 -18.84
N MET A 328 -7.38 -28.86 -19.03
CA MET A 328 -8.08 -27.73 -18.42
C MET A 328 -9.21 -27.25 -19.33
N VAL A 329 -10.34 -26.89 -18.75
CA VAL A 329 -11.46 -26.26 -19.46
C VAL A 329 -11.58 -24.82 -18.98
N VAL A 330 -11.74 -23.89 -19.92
CA VAL A 330 -11.87 -22.45 -19.67
C VAL A 330 -13.09 -21.92 -20.40
N CYS A 331 -13.95 -21.15 -19.74
CA CYS A 331 -14.97 -20.33 -20.40
C CYS A 331 -14.61 -18.84 -20.35
N THR A 332 -15.07 -18.06 -21.33
CA THR A 332 -14.69 -16.65 -21.47
C THR A 332 -15.86 -15.67 -21.45
N TRP A 333 -15.72 -14.61 -20.67
CA TRP A 333 -16.62 -13.46 -20.63
C TRP A 333 -16.17 -12.44 -21.69
N ASP A 334 -16.47 -12.75 -22.94
CA ASP A 334 -16.22 -11.93 -24.12
C ASP A 334 -17.39 -12.06 -25.11
N GLU A 335 -17.30 -11.38 -26.25
CA GLU A 335 -18.34 -11.42 -27.29
C GLU A 335 -18.54 -12.82 -27.92
N VAL A 336 -17.55 -13.70 -27.81
CA VAL A 336 -17.63 -15.06 -28.33
C VAL A 336 -18.43 -15.95 -27.36
N GLY A 337 -18.33 -15.70 -26.05
CA GLY A 337 -18.94 -16.57 -25.04
C GLY A 337 -18.39 -17.99 -25.15
N GLY A 338 -17.07 -18.10 -25.32
CA GLY A 338 -16.40 -19.33 -25.74
C GLY A 338 -16.11 -20.29 -24.60
N VAL A 339 -15.99 -21.58 -24.93
CA VAL A 339 -15.44 -22.62 -24.04
C VAL A 339 -14.31 -23.31 -24.78
N TYR A 340 -13.20 -23.51 -24.07
CA TYR A 340 -11.95 -23.97 -24.63
C TYR A 340 -11.36 -25.08 -23.78
N ILE A 341 -10.81 -26.11 -24.43
CA ILE A 341 -9.88 -27.05 -23.81
C ILE A 341 -8.47 -26.49 -23.99
N VAL A 342 -7.73 -26.40 -22.88
CA VAL A 342 -6.34 -25.97 -22.81
C VAL A 342 -5.50 -27.12 -22.27
N ASP A 343 -4.45 -27.48 -23.01
CA ASP A 343 -3.57 -28.62 -22.71
C ASP A 343 -2.11 -28.18 -22.53
N ASN A 344 -1.26 -29.10 -22.06
CA ASN A 344 0.17 -28.89 -21.76
C ASN A 344 0.43 -27.79 -20.71
N VAL A 345 -0.45 -27.71 -19.70
CA VAL A 345 -0.39 -26.69 -18.64
C VAL A 345 0.19 -27.19 -17.31
N TRP A 346 0.55 -28.47 -17.21
CA TRP A 346 1.11 -29.09 -16.00
C TRP A 346 2.62 -28.90 -15.87
N GLY A 347 3.16 -29.01 -14.64
CA GLY A 347 4.61 -28.91 -14.40
C GLY A 347 5.19 -27.55 -14.84
N THR A 348 6.22 -27.55 -15.69
CA THR A 348 6.61 -26.34 -16.42
C THR A 348 5.73 -26.23 -17.67
N VAL A 349 5.01 -25.12 -17.82
CA VAL A 349 4.17 -24.85 -18.99
C VAL A 349 5.07 -24.77 -20.22
N ARG A 350 4.85 -25.65 -21.20
CA ARG A 350 5.63 -25.72 -22.44
C ARG A 350 4.68 -25.96 -23.61
N ASN A 351 4.69 -25.05 -24.59
CA ASN A 351 3.87 -25.13 -25.79
C ASN A 351 2.39 -25.47 -25.49
N PRO A 352 1.70 -24.66 -24.65
CA PRO A 352 0.28 -24.88 -24.38
C PRO A 352 -0.52 -24.83 -25.69
N THR A 353 -1.57 -25.64 -25.77
CA THR A 353 -2.46 -25.68 -26.94
C THR A 353 -3.88 -25.34 -26.52
N VAL A 354 -4.64 -24.71 -27.41
CA VAL A 354 -6.04 -24.36 -27.17
C VAL A 354 -6.92 -24.90 -28.29
N LYS A 355 -8.06 -25.47 -27.93
CA LYS A 355 -9.12 -25.89 -28.85
C LYS A 355 -10.44 -25.31 -28.37
N ARG A 356 -11.11 -24.52 -29.21
CA ARG A 356 -12.47 -24.05 -28.92
C ARG A 356 -13.44 -25.21 -29.11
N ILE A 357 -14.23 -25.49 -28.08
CA ILE A 357 -15.21 -26.58 -28.06
C ILE A 357 -16.65 -26.08 -28.05
N ALA A 358 -16.90 -24.83 -27.64
CA ALA A 358 -18.21 -24.20 -27.69
C ALA A 358 -18.08 -22.67 -27.86
N ALA A 359 -19.15 -22.03 -28.31
CA ALA A 359 -19.32 -20.57 -28.40
C ALA A 359 -20.79 -20.15 -28.25
N GLY A 360 -21.06 -18.85 -28.15
CA GLY A 360 -22.41 -18.28 -28.12
C GLY A 360 -23.10 -18.27 -26.76
N LEU A 361 -22.35 -18.49 -25.67
CA LEU A 361 -22.89 -18.44 -24.30
C LEU A 361 -22.97 -16.98 -23.81
N ALA A 362 -24.05 -16.64 -23.10
CA ALA A 362 -24.32 -15.27 -22.65
C ALA A 362 -23.68 -14.99 -21.28
N GLU A 363 -22.53 -14.31 -21.29
CA GLU A 363 -21.78 -13.97 -20.07
C GLU A 363 -21.44 -15.21 -19.21
N PRO A 364 -20.72 -16.22 -19.75
CA PRO A 364 -20.43 -17.43 -19.01
C PRO A 364 -19.44 -17.12 -17.87
N LEU A 365 -19.97 -17.10 -16.65
CA LEU A 365 -19.26 -16.72 -15.42
C LEU A 365 -19.28 -17.83 -14.37
N GLY A 366 -19.61 -19.06 -14.78
CA GLY A 366 -19.28 -20.24 -14.02
C GLY A 366 -19.05 -21.46 -14.90
N LEU A 367 -18.18 -22.35 -14.43
CA LEU A 367 -17.81 -23.57 -15.13
C LEU A 367 -17.59 -24.67 -14.10
N LYS A 368 -18.13 -25.86 -14.36
CA LYS A 368 -17.85 -27.05 -13.57
C LYS A 368 -17.81 -28.29 -14.45
N VAL A 369 -16.82 -29.15 -14.23
CA VAL A 369 -16.78 -30.51 -14.77
C VAL A 369 -17.28 -31.47 -13.69
N VAL A 370 -18.26 -32.28 -14.03
CA VAL A 370 -18.82 -33.33 -13.15
C VAL A 370 -18.88 -34.63 -13.93
N ASN A 371 -18.18 -35.65 -13.46
CA ASN A 371 -18.09 -36.97 -14.12
C ASN A 371 -17.65 -36.90 -15.60
N GLY A 372 -16.77 -35.95 -15.94
CA GLY A 372 -16.30 -35.72 -17.31
C GLY A 372 -17.22 -34.86 -18.16
N GLU A 373 -18.42 -34.50 -17.67
CA GLU A 373 -19.37 -33.66 -18.38
C GLU A 373 -19.16 -32.18 -18.02
N ILE A 374 -19.27 -31.30 -19.01
CA ILE A 374 -18.98 -29.86 -18.87
C ILE A 374 -20.30 -29.09 -18.68
N TYR A 375 -20.36 -28.32 -17.61
CA TYR A 375 -21.48 -27.44 -17.29
C TYR A 375 -21.01 -25.99 -17.21
N VAL A 376 -21.74 -25.10 -17.89
CA VAL A 376 -21.46 -23.67 -17.93
C VAL A 376 -22.65 -22.90 -17.38
N LEU A 377 -22.39 -22.08 -16.36
CA LEU A 377 -23.36 -21.12 -15.83
C LEU A 377 -23.24 -19.82 -16.63
N GLN A 378 -24.35 -19.48 -17.29
CA GLN A 378 -24.54 -18.21 -17.98
C GLN A 378 -25.64 -17.40 -17.29
N LYS A 379 -25.82 -16.14 -17.70
CA LYS A 379 -26.68 -15.15 -17.01
C LYS A 379 -28.09 -15.67 -16.67
N GLN A 380 -28.68 -16.42 -17.59
CA GLN A 380 -30.06 -16.88 -17.56
C GLN A 380 -30.23 -18.39 -17.32
N GLU A 381 -29.16 -19.19 -17.40
CA GLU A 381 -29.28 -20.64 -17.29
C GLU A 381 -27.98 -21.36 -16.94
N LEU A 382 -28.11 -22.62 -16.51
CA LEU A 382 -27.04 -23.61 -16.42
C LEU A 382 -27.14 -24.54 -17.62
N THR A 383 -26.12 -24.52 -18.47
CA THR A 383 -26.08 -25.28 -19.73
C THR A 383 -25.08 -26.44 -19.62
N LYS A 384 -25.51 -27.65 -19.97
CA LYS A 384 -24.64 -28.80 -20.20
C LYS A 384 -24.21 -28.83 -21.66
N LEU A 385 -22.92 -28.98 -21.90
CA LEU A 385 -22.35 -29.15 -23.24
C LEU A 385 -22.27 -30.64 -23.56
N VAL A 386 -22.80 -31.04 -24.72
CA VAL A 386 -22.86 -32.43 -25.16
C VAL A 386 -22.18 -32.58 -26.53
N ASP A 387 -21.18 -33.44 -26.56
CA ASP A 387 -20.50 -33.95 -27.75
C ASP A 387 -21.11 -35.34 -28.08
N LEU A 388 -21.64 -35.48 -29.29
CA LEU A 388 -22.36 -36.67 -29.75
C LEU A 388 -21.49 -37.59 -30.62
N ASP A 389 -20.42 -37.07 -31.22
CA ASP A 389 -19.59 -37.81 -32.17
C ASP A 389 -18.15 -38.06 -31.68
N GLY A 390 -17.79 -37.50 -30.52
CA GLY A 390 -16.52 -37.70 -29.85
C GLY A 390 -15.38 -36.86 -30.42
N ASP A 391 -15.67 -35.84 -31.24
CA ASP A 391 -14.67 -34.92 -31.78
C ASP A 391 -14.27 -33.80 -30.81
N GLU A 392 -14.82 -33.81 -29.60
CA GLU A 392 -14.68 -32.82 -28.51
C GLU A 392 -15.28 -31.45 -28.79
N VAL A 393 -16.01 -31.27 -29.89
CA VAL A 393 -16.79 -30.07 -30.17
C VAL A 393 -18.22 -30.28 -29.66
N THR A 394 -18.82 -29.21 -29.15
CA THR A 394 -20.19 -29.27 -28.64
C THR A 394 -21.17 -29.28 -29.79
N ASP A 395 -21.88 -30.40 -29.95
CA ASP A 395 -23.01 -30.53 -30.90
C ASP A 395 -24.32 -30.00 -30.33
N ARG A 396 -24.52 -30.18 -29.03
CA ARG A 396 -25.78 -29.85 -28.36
C ARG A 396 -25.57 -29.12 -27.05
N TYR A 397 -26.24 -27.98 -26.95
CA TYR A 397 -26.38 -27.19 -25.73
C TYR A 397 -27.68 -27.60 -25.04
N TYR A 398 -27.56 -28.21 -23.86
CA TYR A 398 -28.71 -28.63 -23.08
C TYR A 398 -28.87 -27.72 -21.86
N ALA A 399 -29.86 -26.83 -21.90
CA ALA A 399 -30.23 -26.00 -20.75
C ALA A 399 -30.78 -26.89 -19.63
N LEU A 400 -29.93 -27.23 -18.66
CA LEU A 400 -30.32 -28.05 -17.50
C LEU A 400 -31.29 -27.28 -16.62
N ALA A 401 -31.02 -26.00 -16.34
CA ALA A 401 -31.87 -25.16 -15.52
C ALA A 401 -31.90 -23.73 -16.07
N ASN A 402 -33.07 -23.13 -16.27
CA ASN A 402 -33.24 -21.79 -16.87
C ASN A 402 -34.42 -21.01 -16.28
N GLY A 403 -34.82 -21.34 -15.05
CA GLY A 403 -36.06 -20.84 -14.45
C GLY A 403 -35.94 -19.54 -13.66
N TRP A 404 -34.73 -19.02 -13.42
CA TRP A 404 -34.54 -17.78 -12.64
C TRP A 404 -34.66 -16.51 -13.49
N GLY A 405 -35.23 -15.46 -12.89
CA GLY A 405 -35.47 -14.18 -13.54
C GLY A 405 -34.19 -13.43 -13.93
N VAL A 406 -34.18 -12.85 -15.13
CA VAL A 406 -33.10 -12.00 -15.66
C VAL A 406 -33.68 -10.83 -16.46
N THR A 407 -32.93 -9.73 -16.54
CA THR A 407 -33.23 -8.56 -17.37
C THR A 407 -32.02 -8.21 -18.26
N ALA A 408 -32.16 -7.16 -19.07
CA ALA A 408 -31.07 -6.61 -19.87
C ALA A 408 -30.04 -5.81 -19.04
N ASN A 409 -30.21 -5.68 -17.72
CA ASN A 409 -29.28 -4.94 -16.87
C ASN A 409 -27.86 -5.53 -16.97
N PHE A 410 -26.85 -4.68 -17.18
CA PHE A 410 -25.47 -5.08 -17.48
C PHE A 410 -24.74 -5.75 -16.31
N HIS A 411 -25.33 -5.73 -15.11
CA HIS A 411 -24.67 -6.17 -13.88
C HIS A 411 -25.37 -7.37 -13.20
N GLU A 412 -26.43 -7.91 -13.82
CA GLU A 412 -27.15 -9.09 -13.34
C GLU A 412 -26.44 -10.41 -13.69
N PHE A 413 -25.21 -10.57 -13.22
CA PHE A 413 -24.41 -11.76 -13.47
C PHE A 413 -24.91 -13.00 -12.72
N ALA A 414 -24.52 -14.18 -13.21
CA ALA A 414 -24.61 -15.45 -12.49
C ALA A 414 -23.19 -15.97 -12.26
N PHE A 415 -22.73 -15.97 -11.01
CA PHE A 415 -21.38 -16.36 -10.61
C PHE A 415 -21.34 -17.78 -10.06
N GLY A 416 -20.32 -18.55 -10.46
CA GLY A 416 -20.29 -19.97 -10.19
C GLY A 416 -19.03 -20.66 -10.69
N LEU A 417 -18.94 -21.98 -10.61
CA LEU A 417 -19.97 -22.93 -10.18
C LEU A 417 -19.30 -23.93 -9.22
N VAL A 418 -19.96 -24.28 -8.12
CA VAL A 418 -19.50 -25.35 -7.22
C VAL A 418 -20.52 -26.48 -7.20
N HIS A 419 -20.05 -27.70 -6.97
CA HIS A 419 -20.89 -28.91 -6.94
C HIS A 419 -20.56 -29.75 -5.71
N ARG A 420 -21.59 -30.32 -5.10
CA ARG A 420 -21.47 -31.30 -4.00
C ARG A 420 -22.63 -32.27 -4.04
N GLY A 421 -22.31 -33.57 -3.98
CA GLY A 421 -23.33 -34.61 -4.04
C GLY A 421 -24.01 -34.59 -5.41
N ASN A 422 -25.29 -34.25 -5.46
CA ASN A 422 -26.08 -34.15 -6.68
C ASN A 422 -26.56 -32.71 -6.97
N THR A 423 -25.83 -31.72 -6.44
CA THR A 423 -26.31 -30.34 -6.39
C THR A 423 -25.22 -29.37 -6.82
N PHE A 424 -25.55 -28.52 -7.79
CA PHE A 424 -24.79 -27.33 -8.13
C PHE A 424 -25.22 -26.13 -7.29
N TYR A 425 -24.31 -25.20 -7.03
CA TYR A 425 -24.60 -23.93 -6.36
C TYR A 425 -24.06 -22.75 -7.17
N ALA A 426 -24.92 -21.77 -7.39
CA ALA A 426 -24.64 -20.54 -8.13
C ALA A 426 -25.11 -19.32 -7.34
N ALA A 427 -24.41 -18.19 -7.47
CA ALA A 427 -24.76 -16.93 -6.84
C ALA A 427 -25.24 -15.93 -7.90
N LEU A 428 -26.47 -15.44 -7.77
CA LEU A 428 -27.12 -14.54 -8.72
C LEU A 428 -26.94 -13.10 -8.22
N ALA A 429 -26.17 -12.29 -8.95
CA ALA A 429 -25.91 -10.90 -8.60
C ALA A 429 -27.15 -10.01 -8.76
N THR A 430 -27.20 -8.93 -8.00
CA THR A 430 -28.19 -7.86 -8.14
C THR A 430 -27.98 -7.05 -9.42
N ALA A 431 -29.06 -6.51 -9.97
CA ALA A 431 -29.03 -5.47 -10.98
C ALA A 431 -28.46 -4.17 -10.40
N ILE A 432 -27.62 -3.48 -11.17
CA ILE A 432 -26.99 -2.22 -10.77
C ILE A 432 -27.26 -1.16 -11.82
N ASP A 433 -27.64 0.04 -11.37
CA ASP A 433 -27.82 1.22 -12.21
C ASP A 433 -26.46 1.90 -12.48
N PRO A 434 -26.30 2.60 -13.62
CA PRO A 434 -25.12 3.42 -13.86
C PRO A 434 -24.79 4.32 -12.65
N GLY A 435 -23.54 4.30 -12.20
CA GLY A 435 -23.09 4.98 -10.97
C GLY A 435 -22.98 4.06 -9.74
N GLY A 436 -23.41 2.80 -9.84
CA GLY A 436 -23.11 1.76 -8.84
C GLY A 436 -24.19 1.54 -7.78
N ARG A 437 -25.37 2.17 -7.88
CA ARG A 437 -26.50 1.91 -6.97
C ARG A 437 -27.26 0.65 -7.41
N SER A 438 -27.71 -0.18 -6.48
CA SER A 438 -28.58 -1.32 -6.84
C SER A 438 -29.92 -0.85 -7.40
N THR A 439 -30.37 -1.45 -8.51
CA THR A 439 -31.67 -1.17 -9.15
C THR A 439 -32.83 -1.47 -8.20
N ARG A 440 -33.92 -0.69 -8.26
CA ARG A 440 -35.12 -0.93 -7.45
C ARG A 440 -36.40 -0.85 -8.30
N PRO A 441 -37.29 -1.85 -8.27
CA PRO A 441 -37.14 -3.14 -7.59
C PRO A 441 -36.11 -4.07 -8.27
N GLN A 442 -35.57 -5.02 -7.52
CA GLN A 442 -34.78 -6.14 -8.08
C GLN A 442 -35.72 -7.19 -8.70
N ASN A 443 -35.21 -7.93 -9.68
CA ASN A 443 -35.87 -9.17 -10.11
C ASN A 443 -35.82 -10.20 -8.97
N GLU A 444 -36.85 -11.04 -8.82
CA GLU A 444 -37.15 -11.81 -7.62
C GLU A 444 -36.04 -12.79 -7.18
N ASP A 445 -35.27 -13.32 -8.14
CA ASP A 445 -34.18 -14.26 -7.89
C ASP A 445 -32.81 -13.59 -7.67
N ARG A 446 -32.71 -12.29 -7.91
CA ARG A 446 -31.42 -11.58 -7.83
C ARG A 446 -31.02 -11.34 -6.39
N GLY A 447 -29.73 -11.43 -6.10
CA GLY A 447 -29.20 -11.37 -4.73
C GLY A 447 -29.31 -12.69 -3.94
N TRP A 448 -29.61 -13.80 -4.62
CA TRP A 448 -29.73 -15.13 -4.02
C TRP A 448 -28.61 -16.08 -4.43
N VAL A 449 -28.33 -17.03 -3.56
CA VAL A 449 -27.69 -18.30 -3.92
C VAL A 449 -28.77 -19.30 -4.27
N VAL A 450 -28.61 -20.00 -5.40
CA VAL A 450 -29.50 -21.08 -5.82
C VAL A 450 -28.78 -22.42 -5.77
N ALA A 451 -29.49 -23.45 -5.34
CA ALA A 451 -29.10 -24.85 -5.45
C ALA A 451 -29.86 -25.49 -6.61
N ILE A 452 -29.16 -26.17 -7.50
CA ILE A 452 -29.70 -26.75 -8.74
C ILE A 452 -29.42 -28.26 -8.73
N ASN A 453 -30.46 -29.08 -8.87
CA ASN A 453 -30.29 -30.53 -8.99
C ASN A 453 -29.59 -30.87 -10.32
N ASP A 454 -28.52 -31.68 -10.25
CA ASP A 454 -27.69 -31.96 -11.41
C ASP A 454 -28.31 -32.92 -12.45
N LYS A 455 -29.46 -33.54 -12.13
CA LYS A 455 -30.22 -34.44 -13.02
C LYS A 455 -31.51 -33.82 -13.53
N THR A 456 -32.29 -33.21 -12.64
CA THR A 456 -33.62 -32.69 -12.98
C THR A 456 -33.59 -31.23 -13.43
N GLY A 457 -32.56 -30.48 -13.05
CA GLY A 457 -32.51 -29.04 -13.29
C GLY A 457 -33.40 -28.19 -12.40
N GLU A 458 -34.17 -28.82 -11.51
CA GLU A 458 -34.96 -28.09 -10.52
C GLU A 458 -34.03 -27.28 -9.62
N TYR A 459 -34.33 -25.99 -9.45
CA TYR A 459 -33.58 -25.11 -8.58
C TYR A 459 -34.42 -24.58 -7.42
N ARG A 460 -33.73 -24.23 -6.33
CA ARG A 460 -34.32 -23.58 -5.17
C ARG A 460 -33.40 -22.50 -4.61
N LYS A 461 -34.00 -21.48 -4.00
CA LYS A 461 -33.32 -20.44 -3.24
C LYS A 461 -32.73 -21.02 -1.94
N VAL A 462 -31.48 -20.67 -1.62
CA VAL A 462 -30.71 -21.23 -0.47
C VAL A 462 -30.36 -20.16 0.55
N ALA A 463 -29.83 -19.02 0.11
CA ALA A 463 -29.39 -17.90 0.94
C ALA A 463 -29.56 -16.60 0.16
N ASN A 464 -29.73 -15.47 0.84
CA ASN A 464 -30.02 -14.17 0.20
C ASN A 464 -29.20 -13.01 0.79
N GLY A 465 -29.45 -11.80 0.28
CA GLY A 465 -28.80 -10.59 0.74
C GLY A 465 -27.39 -10.40 0.17
N LEU A 466 -27.11 -10.99 -0.99
CA LEU A 466 -25.89 -10.73 -1.75
C LEU A 466 -26.06 -9.52 -2.66
N ARG A 467 -24.96 -8.83 -3.01
CA ARG A 467 -24.98 -7.72 -3.97
C ARG A 467 -24.32 -8.09 -5.29
N THR A 468 -23.02 -8.34 -5.27
CA THR A 468 -22.24 -8.79 -6.44
C THR A 468 -21.26 -9.87 -5.99
N PRO A 469 -21.73 -11.12 -5.91
CA PRO A 469 -20.95 -12.22 -5.36
C PRO A 469 -20.02 -12.85 -6.42
N ASN A 470 -18.98 -12.13 -6.88
CA ASN A 470 -18.06 -12.59 -7.95
C ASN A 470 -17.13 -13.76 -7.55
N GLY A 471 -17.51 -14.54 -6.55
CA GLY A 471 -16.78 -15.72 -6.18
C GLY A 471 -17.60 -16.65 -5.31
N ILE A 472 -17.77 -17.88 -5.77
CA ILE A 472 -18.18 -19.01 -4.94
C ILE A 472 -17.16 -20.13 -5.14
N GLY A 473 -16.66 -20.70 -4.05
CA GLY A 473 -15.55 -21.65 -4.13
C GLY A 473 -15.38 -22.50 -2.89
N VAL A 474 -14.51 -23.50 -2.98
CA VAL A 474 -14.19 -24.41 -1.87
C VAL A 474 -13.06 -23.79 -1.04
N GLY A 475 -13.35 -23.51 0.22
CA GLY A 475 -12.41 -22.90 1.16
C GLY A 475 -12.05 -23.78 2.35
N TRP A 476 -11.90 -23.13 3.50
CA TRP A 476 -11.48 -23.75 4.77
C TRP A 476 -12.46 -24.83 5.23
N GLY A 477 -11.93 -25.91 5.80
CA GLY A 477 -12.73 -27.07 6.23
C GLY A 477 -13.53 -27.75 5.11
N GLY A 478 -13.21 -27.47 3.83
CA GLY A 478 -13.97 -27.97 2.69
C GLY A 478 -15.37 -27.36 2.55
N ARG A 479 -15.68 -26.25 3.23
CA ARG A 479 -16.96 -25.53 3.09
C ARG A 479 -16.97 -24.69 1.81
N PHE A 480 -18.16 -24.32 1.37
CA PHE A 480 -18.31 -23.33 0.30
C PHE A 480 -18.29 -21.93 0.89
N TYR A 481 -17.54 -21.04 0.26
CA TYR A 481 -17.42 -19.64 0.65
C TYR A 481 -17.78 -18.74 -0.53
N ILE A 482 -18.32 -17.57 -0.20
CA ILE A 482 -18.73 -16.55 -1.14
C ILE A 482 -17.96 -15.27 -0.85
N THR A 483 -17.44 -14.61 -1.88
CA THR A 483 -16.94 -13.24 -1.80
C THR A 483 -17.97 -12.31 -2.39
N ASP A 484 -18.33 -11.25 -1.66
CA ASP A 484 -19.35 -10.28 -2.08
C ASP A 484 -18.77 -8.86 -2.10
N ASN A 485 -19.11 -8.09 -3.13
CA ASN A 485 -18.56 -6.74 -3.34
C ASN A 485 -19.40 -5.67 -2.66
N GLN A 486 -18.73 -4.71 -2.05
CA GLN A 486 -19.31 -3.51 -1.43
C GLN A 486 -20.22 -2.69 -2.35
N GLY A 487 -21.10 -1.92 -1.73
CA GLY A 487 -21.94 -0.90 -2.34
C GLY A 487 -23.04 -0.49 -1.38
N ASP A 488 -24.23 -0.18 -1.89
CA ASP A 488 -25.38 0.12 -1.03
C ASP A 488 -25.71 -1.05 -0.11
N TRP A 489 -25.93 -0.75 1.15
CA TRP A 489 -26.16 -1.67 2.29
C TRP A 489 -25.00 -2.62 2.60
N LEU A 490 -23.95 -2.62 1.80
CA LEU A 490 -22.79 -3.48 1.97
C LEU A 490 -21.52 -2.62 2.16
N PRO A 491 -21.15 -2.30 3.41
CA PRO A 491 -20.22 -1.22 3.68
C PRO A 491 -18.79 -1.47 3.18
N SER A 492 -18.37 -2.72 3.13
CA SER A 492 -17.08 -3.16 2.60
C SER A 492 -17.24 -4.54 1.96
N SER A 493 -16.34 -4.96 1.08
CA SER A 493 -16.39 -6.32 0.52
C SER A 493 -16.14 -7.32 1.64
N LYS A 494 -16.58 -8.57 1.47
CA LYS A 494 -16.50 -9.58 2.53
C LYS A 494 -16.40 -11.00 2.03
N VAL A 495 -15.95 -11.91 2.90
CA VAL A 495 -15.97 -13.36 2.70
C VAL A 495 -16.97 -14.00 3.66
N LEU A 496 -17.88 -14.80 3.11
CA LEU A 496 -19.00 -15.43 3.82
C LEU A 496 -18.95 -16.95 3.67
N PRO A 497 -19.33 -17.73 4.69
CA PRO A 497 -19.66 -19.14 4.48
C PRO A 497 -21.03 -19.24 3.79
N LEU A 498 -21.17 -20.14 2.80
CA LEU A 498 -22.49 -20.51 2.30
C LEU A 498 -23.23 -21.30 3.39
N GLN A 499 -24.34 -20.74 3.87
CA GLN A 499 -25.20 -21.32 4.89
C GLN A 499 -26.65 -21.23 4.42
N GLU A 500 -27.36 -22.36 4.48
CA GLU A 500 -28.76 -22.42 4.11
C GLU A 500 -29.62 -21.59 5.07
N GLY A 501 -30.54 -20.80 4.52
CA GLY A 501 -31.39 -19.86 5.25
C GLY A 501 -30.70 -18.57 5.70
N ALA A 502 -29.42 -18.37 5.35
CA ALA A 502 -28.68 -17.17 5.76
C ALA A 502 -29.14 -15.92 5.00
N TYR A 503 -29.21 -14.80 5.73
CA TYR A 503 -29.29 -13.46 5.16
C TYR A 503 -27.94 -12.75 5.31
N TYR A 504 -27.42 -12.25 4.20
CA TYR A 504 -26.10 -11.62 4.12
C TYR A 504 -26.15 -10.09 4.18
N GLY A 505 -27.30 -9.46 4.43
CA GLY A 505 -27.34 -8.05 4.85
C GLY A 505 -27.47 -6.99 3.76
N ASN A 506 -27.51 -7.33 2.47
CA ASN A 506 -27.88 -6.36 1.44
C ASN A 506 -29.41 -6.17 1.37
N ALA A 507 -29.90 -5.02 1.86
CA ALA A 507 -31.32 -4.72 1.92
C ALA A 507 -31.95 -4.34 0.57
N SER A 508 -31.16 -4.18 -0.51
CA SER A 508 -31.70 -3.89 -1.85
C SER A 508 -32.33 -5.10 -2.55
N VAL A 509 -32.09 -6.32 -2.04
CA VAL A 509 -32.45 -7.61 -2.67
C VAL A 509 -33.96 -7.89 -2.70
N GLY A 510 -34.77 -7.29 -1.81
CA GLY A 510 -36.20 -7.60 -1.76
C GLY A 510 -36.97 -6.82 -0.70
N PRO A 511 -38.29 -7.09 -0.57
CA PRO A 511 -39.14 -6.44 0.43
C PRO A 511 -38.65 -6.74 1.86
N GLU A 512 -39.04 -5.89 2.82
CA GLU A 512 -38.61 -5.97 4.22
C GLU A 512 -38.86 -7.35 4.86
N SER A 513 -39.90 -8.08 4.44
CA SER A 513 -40.19 -9.44 4.89
C SER A 513 -39.10 -10.47 4.57
N VAL A 514 -38.23 -10.18 3.60
CA VAL A 514 -37.12 -11.02 3.14
C VAL A 514 -35.77 -10.53 3.70
N THR A 515 -35.70 -9.27 4.16
CA THR A 515 -34.47 -8.57 4.55
C THR A 515 -34.39 -8.18 6.03
N SER A 516 -35.38 -8.57 6.85
CA SER A 516 -35.48 -8.26 8.29
C SER A 516 -34.89 -9.32 9.23
N GLY A 517 -34.33 -10.41 8.71
CA GLY A 517 -33.71 -11.47 9.50
C GLY A 517 -32.32 -11.09 10.07
N PRO A 518 -31.78 -11.89 11.02
CA PRO A 518 -30.44 -11.66 11.55
C PRO A 518 -29.38 -11.80 10.45
N VAL A 519 -28.51 -10.79 10.34
CA VAL A 519 -27.42 -10.79 9.36
C VAL A 519 -26.35 -11.79 9.79
N THR A 520 -25.96 -12.68 8.87
CA THR A 520 -24.83 -13.58 9.07
C THR A 520 -23.53 -12.78 9.00
N PRO A 521 -22.69 -12.79 10.06
CA PRO A 521 -21.44 -12.04 10.06
C PRO A 521 -20.45 -12.65 9.06
N PRO A 522 -19.60 -11.84 8.41
CA PRO A 522 -18.55 -12.37 7.55
C PRO A 522 -17.43 -13.01 8.35
N VAL A 523 -16.74 -13.94 7.71
CA VAL A 523 -15.48 -14.49 8.25
C VAL A 523 -14.41 -13.41 8.27
N VAL A 524 -14.31 -12.64 7.18
CA VAL A 524 -13.48 -11.44 7.09
C VAL A 524 -14.20 -10.34 6.33
N TRP A 525 -14.15 -9.13 6.85
CA TRP A 525 -14.28 -7.92 6.05
C TRP A 525 -12.99 -7.69 5.26
N LEU A 526 -13.14 -7.12 4.07
CA LEU A 526 -12.05 -6.71 3.19
C LEU A 526 -12.11 -5.19 3.06
N PRO A 527 -11.38 -4.44 3.91
CA PRO A 527 -11.42 -2.98 3.89
C PRO A 527 -11.19 -2.40 2.50
N GLN A 528 -12.17 -1.60 2.07
CA GLN A 528 -12.20 -0.99 0.76
C GLN A 528 -10.98 -0.10 0.55
N ASN A 529 -10.41 -0.11 -0.67
CA ASN A 529 -9.23 0.66 -1.06
C ASN A 529 -7.93 0.31 -0.29
N GLU A 530 -7.98 -0.61 0.69
CA GLU A 530 -6.81 -1.05 1.45
C GLU A 530 -6.34 -2.45 1.04
N ILE A 531 -7.27 -3.41 0.93
CA ILE A 531 -6.95 -4.81 0.59
C ILE A 531 -7.95 -5.47 -0.39
N GLY A 532 -9.16 -4.94 -0.51
CA GLY A 532 -10.18 -5.48 -1.42
C GLY A 532 -11.08 -4.40 -2.00
N ASN A 533 -11.56 -4.62 -3.22
CA ASN A 533 -12.50 -3.76 -3.94
C ASN A 533 -13.47 -4.56 -4.82
N SER A 534 -13.04 -5.70 -5.34
CA SER A 534 -13.88 -6.61 -6.12
C SER A 534 -13.35 -8.04 -5.96
N PRO A 535 -13.46 -8.63 -4.75
CA PRO A 535 -12.94 -9.95 -4.46
C PRO A 535 -13.59 -11.03 -5.33
N SER A 536 -12.79 -12.03 -5.72
CA SER A 536 -13.18 -13.06 -6.68
C SER A 536 -13.19 -14.46 -6.05
N GLN A 537 -13.48 -15.49 -6.85
CA GLN A 537 -13.60 -16.90 -6.42
C GLN A 537 -12.61 -17.32 -5.31
N PRO A 538 -13.12 -17.72 -4.12
CA PRO A 538 -12.32 -18.33 -3.07
C PRO A 538 -11.74 -19.69 -3.48
N ALA A 539 -10.55 -19.97 -2.98
CA ALA A 539 -9.88 -21.25 -3.07
C ALA A 539 -9.07 -21.53 -1.79
N ARG A 540 -8.37 -22.66 -1.73
CA ARG A 540 -7.52 -23.03 -0.58
C ARG A 540 -6.09 -23.35 -1.01
N PHE A 541 -5.13 -22.97 -0.18
CA PHE A 541 -3.76 -23.45 -0.36
C PHE A 541 -3.65 -24.93 -0.02
N THR A 542 -2.97 -25.69 -0.86
CA THR A 542 -2.68 -27.13 -0.64
C THR A 542 -1.19 -27.40 -0.43
N LYS A 543 -0.32 -26.40 -0.63
CA LYS A 543 1.14 -26.48 -0.55
C LYS A 543 1.70 -25.26 0.21
N GLY A 544 2.96 -25.38 0.63
CA GLY A 544 3.70 -24.31 1.30
C GLY A 544 3.25 -24.03 2.75
N PRO A 545 3.77 -22.97 3.38
CA PRO A 545 3.54 -22.65 4.80
C PRO A 545 2.08 -22.29 5.12
N PHE A 546 1.28 -22.02 4.10
CA PHE A 546 -0.13 -21.61 4.21
C PHE A 546 -1.11 -22.73 3.87
N ALA A 547 -0.66 -23.97 3.64
CA ALA A 547 -1.53 -25.10 3.38
C ALA A 547 -2.67 -25.18 4.42
N GLY A 548 -3.91 -25.26 3.93
CA GLY A 548 -5.13 -25.23 4.76
C GLY A 548 -5.75 -23.84 4.95
N GLN A 549 -5.03 -22.75 4.69
CA GLN A 549 -5.62 -21.40 4.63
C GLN A 549 -6.33 -21.15 3.30
N MET A 550 -7.19 -20.14 3.26
CA MET A 550 -7.89 -19.74 2.05
C MET A 550 -7.12 -18.67 1.27
N MET A 551 -7.49 -18.50 0.02
CA MET A 551 -7.11 -17.38 -0.82
C MET A 551 -8.28 -16.94 -1.69
N HIS A 552 -8.20 -15.71 -2.18
CA HIS A 552 -9.10 -15.23 -3.22
C HIS A 552 -8.39 -14.19 -4.09
N GLY A 553 -8.88 -14.03 -5.32
CA GLY A 553 -8.45 -12.94 -6.21
C GLY A 553 -9.16 -11.63 -5.90
N ASP A 554 -8.81 -10.60 -6.66
CA ASP A 554 -9.60 -9.37 -6.76
C ASP A 554 -9.43 -8.81 -8.17
N VAL A 555 -10.52 -8.35 -8.76
CA VAL A 555 -10.53 -7.80 -10.12
C VAL A 555 -9.96 -6.38 -10.17
N THR A 556 -10.16 -5.58 -9.13
CA THR A 556 -9.85 -4.15 -9.10
C THR A 556 -8.57 -3.87 -8.32
N HIS A 557 -8.51 -4.26 -7.05
CA HIS A 557 -7.28 -4.20 -6.25
C HIS A 557 -6.21 -5.15 -6.84
N GLY A 558 -6.63 -6.21 -7.54
CA GLY A 558 -5.75 -7.11 -8.28
C GLY A 558 -5.01 -8.11 -7.40
N GLY A 559 -4.47 -9.19 -7.99
CA GLY A 559 -3.62 -10.15 -7.28
C GLY A 559 -4.39 -11.05 -6.30
N LEU A 560 -3.68 -11.88 -5.55
CA LEU A 560 -4.27 -12.80 -4.58
C LEU A 560 -4.08 -12.31 -3.14
N LYS A 561 -5.10 -12.53 -2.31
CA LYS A 561 -5.08 -12.32 -0.86
C LYS A 561 -5.13 -13.66 -0.16
N ARG A 562 -4.59 -13.71 1.06
CA ARG A 562 -4.64 -14.88 1.93
C ARG A 562 -5.60 -14.63 3.07
N VAL A 563 -6.40 -15.63 3.42
CA VAL A 563 -7.35 -15.57 4.53
C VAL A 563 -7.10 -16.73 5.48
N PHE A 564 -6.73 -16.40 6.71
CA PHE A 564 -6.74 -17.32 7.84
C PHE A 564 -8.15 -17.37 8.44
N VAL A 565 -8.66 -18.57 8.70
CA VAL A 565 -10.00 -18.80 9.27
C VAL A 565 -9.86 -19.59 10.55
N GLU A 566 -10.62 -19.21 11.56
CA GLU A 566 -10.84 -20.01 12.77
C GLU A 566 -12.33 -20.02 13.16
N GLU A 567 -12.69 -21.01 13.97
CA GLU A 567 -14.03 -21.15 14.54
C GLU A 567 -13.91 -21.02 16.05
N VAL A 568 -14.66 -20.09 16.64
CA VAL A 568 -14.67 -19.79 18.08
C VAL A 568 -16.11 -19.91 18.58
N ASP A 569 -16.36 -20.87 19.46
CA ASP A 569 -17.70 -21.16 19.99
C ASP A 569 -18.78 -21.29 18.90
N GLY A 570 -18.44 -21.96 17.79
CA GLY A 570 -19.34 -22.14 16.63
C GLY A 570 -19.44 -20.95 15.68
N VAL A 571 -18.76 -19.83 15.96
CA VAL A 571 -18.75 -18.63 15.13
C VAL A 571 -17.48 -18.59 14.29
N LEU A 572 -17.65 -18.50 12.96
CA LEU A 572 -16.52 -18.32 12.04
C LEU A 572 -16.02 -16.88 12.06
N GLN A 573 -14.70 -16.73 12.05
CA GLN A 573 -14.00 -15.46 11.98
C GLN A 573 -12.60 -15.66 11.42
N GLY A 574 -11.87 -14.58 11.18
CA GLY A 574 -10.58 -14.73 10.52
C GLY A 574 -9.82 -13.44 10.29
N CYS A 575 -8.71 -13.60 9.56
CA CYS A 575 -7.78 -12.53 9.24
C CYS A 575 -7.40 -12.57 7.76
N VAL A 576 -7.41 -11.41 7.11
CA VAL A 576 -6.97 -11.25 5.72
C VAL A 576 -5.59 -10.58 5.67
N PHE A 577 -4.76 -11.06 4.74
CA PHE A 577 -3.40 -10.61 4.50
C PHE A 577 -3.18 -10.36 3.01
N ARG A 578 -2.33 -9.40 2.68
CA ARG A 578 -1.74 -9.32 1.32
C ARG A 578 -0.94 -10.61 1.07
N PHE A 579 -0.93 -11.10 -0.16
CA PHE A 579 -0.17 -12.31 -0.49
C PHE A 579 0.66 -12.17 -1.77
N THR A 580 0.05 -11.94 -2.94
CA THR A 580 0.85 -11.75 -4.17
C THR A 580 0.22 -10.74 -5.12
N GLN A 581 1.07 -9.95 -5.76
CA GLN A 581 0.72 -9.11 -6.91
C GLN A 581 1.50 -9.59 -8.14
N GLY A 582 1.86 -8.70 -9.07
CA GLY A 582 2.61 -9.03 -10.29
C GLY A 582 1.80 -9.74 -11.39
N MET A 583 0.50 -9.97 -11.19
CA MET A 583 -0.35 -10.65 -12.17
C MET A 583 -0.58 -9.80 -13.43
N MET A 584 -0.89 -10.46 -14.54
CA MET A 584 -1.08 -9.80 -15.84
C MET A 584 -2.38 -8.99 -15.93
N ALA A 585 -3.40 -9.33 -15.14
CA ALA A 585 -4.74 -8.75 -15.13
C ALA A 585 -5.37 -8.83 -13.72
N GLY A 586 -6.51 -8.17 -13.53
CA GLY A 586 -7.37 -8.37 -12.36
C GLY A 586 -7.84 -9.81 -12.27
N ILE A 587 -7.85 -10.41 -11.07
CA ILE A 587 -8.10 -11.85 -10.93
C ILE A 587 -9.59 -12.11 -10.73
N ASN A 588 -10.19 -12.88 -11.64
CA ASN A 588 -11.60 -13.27 -11.60
C ASN A 588 -11.79 -14.69 -11.08
N ARG A 589 -10.91 -15.63 -11.49
CA ARG A 589 -11.03 -17.05 -11.14
C ARG A 589 -9.75 -17.53 -10.52
N VAL A 590 -9.89 -18.33 -9.47
CA VAL A 590 -8.79 -19.01 -8.78
C VAL A 590 -9.18 -20.47 -8.66
N MET A 591 -8.36 -21.34 -9.24
CA MET A 591 -8.59 -22.78 -9.21
C MET A 591 -7.32 -23.52 -8.82
N VAL A 592 -7.44 -24.50 -7.94
CA VAL A 592 -6.32 -25.34 -7.51
C VAL A 592 -6.35 -26.61 -8.36
N GLY A 593 -5.29 -26.84 -9.12
CA GLY A 593 -5.13 -28.05 -9.92
C GLY A 593 -4.83 -29.28 -9.05
N PRO A 594 -4.96 -30.50 -9.61
CA PRO A 594 -4.71 -31.74 -8.88
C PRO A 594 -3.28 -31.89 -8.33
N ASP A 595 -2.29 -31.23 -8.95
CA ASP A 595 -0.89 -31.19 -8.50
C ASP A 595 -0.65 -30.19 -7.35
N GLY A 596 -1.65 -29.37 -7.01
CA GLY A 596 -1.56 -28.28 -6.05
C GLY A 596 -1.07 -26.95 -6.63
N SER A 597 -0.82 -26.87 -7.94
CA SER A 597 -0.61 -25.59 -8.63
C SER A 597 -1.89 -24.76 -8.59
N ILE A 598 -1.74 -23.44 -8.59
CA ILE A 598 -2.86 -22.49 -8.54
C ILE A 598 -2.95 -21.83 -9.90
N PHE A 599 -4.09 -21.98 -10.56
CA PHE A 599 -4.42 -21.36 -11.83
C PHE A 599 -5.26 -20.12 -11.56
N VAL A 600 -4.88 -19.02 -12.19
CA VAL A 600 -5.57 -17.73 -12.06
C VAL A 600 -6.03 -17.25 -13.44
N GLY A 601 -7.32 -16.91 -13.50
CA GLY A 601 -7.97 -16.35 -14.67
C GLY A 601 -8.14 -14.85 -14.51
N GLY A 602 -7.62 -14.10 -15.47
CA GLY A 602 -7.66 -12.65 -15.54
C GLY A 602 -8.88 -12.11 -16.26
N ILE A 603 -9.41 -10.98 -15.80
CA ILE A 603 -10.48 -10.22 -16.45
C ILE A 603 -10.26 -8.71 -16.27
N GLY A 604 -10.92 -7.92 -17.10
CA GLY A 604 -11.00 -6.49 -16.96
C GLY A 604 -12.07 -5.88 -17.88
N SER A 605 -12.55 -4.71 -17.50
CA SER A 605 -13.37 -3.81 -18.31
C SER A 605 -13.06 -2.36 -17.94
N THR A 606 -13.63 -1.42 -18.69
CA THR A 606 -13.56 0.02 -18.37
C THR A 606 -14.19 0.33 -17.02
N GLY A 607 -13.82 1.47 -16.43
CA GLY A 607 -14.32 1.91 -15.13
C GLY A 607 -13.53 1.27 -14.00
N ASN A 608 -14.22 0.79 -12.96
CA ASN A 608 -13.58 0.19 -11.79
C ASN A 608 -13.47 -1.34 -11.85
N TRP A 609 -13.81 -1.98 -12.96
CA TRP A 609 -13.80 -3.45 -13.12
C TRP A 609 -12.53 -3.97 -13.81
N ALA A 610 -11.39 -3.37 -13.50
CA ALA A 610 -10.07 -3.82 -13.92
C ALA A 610 -9.02 -3.38 -12.90
N GLN A 611 -7.87 -4.06 -12.91
CA GLN A 611 -6.70 -3.56 -12.21
C GLN A 611 -6.02 -2.49 -13.05
N THR A 612 -5.76 -1.33 -12.44
CA THR A 612 -5.07 -0.21 -13.10
C THR A 612 -3.70 -0.64 -13.65
N GLY A 613 -3.40 -0.25 -14.90
CA GLY A 613 -2.11 -0.52 -15.55
C GLY A 613 -1.88 -1.98 -15.94
N LYS A 614 -2.94 -2.81 -15.99
CA LYS A 614 -2.86 -4.24 -16.32
C LYS A 614 -3.75 -4.58 -17.52
N LYS A 615 -3.52 -5.77 -18.09
CA LYS A 615 -4.36 -6.31 -19.16
C LYS A 615 -5.77 -6.61 -18.62
N TRP A 616 -6.71 -6.80 -19.54
CA TRP A 616 -8.11 -7.13 -19.25
C TRP A 616 -8.43 -8.62 -19.46
N TYR A 617 -7.41 -9.41 -19.74
CA TYR A 617 -7.49 -10.84 -20.03
C TYR A 617 -6.22 -11.50 -19.51
N GLY A 618 -6.27 -12.81 -19.34
CA GLY A 618 -5.07 -13.56 -18.97
C GLY A 618 -5.35 -14.91 -18.36
N LEU A 619 -4.39 -15.81 -18.51
CA LEU A 619 -4.41 -17.12 -17.88
C LEU A 619 -2.99 -17.43 -17.39
N GLN A 620 -2.84 -17.59 -16.08
CA GLN A 620 -1.54 -17.81 -15.45
C GLN A 620 -1.62 -18.92 -14.42
N LYS A 621 -0.45 -19.47 -14.10
CA LYS A 621 -0.25 -20.49 -13.09
C LYS A 621 0.82 -20.03 -12.12
N ILE A 622 0.57 -20.22 -10.82
CA ILE A 622 1.60 -20.09 -9.78
C ILE A 622 1.80 -21.43 -9.07
N THR A 623 3.06 -21.77 -8.80
CA THR A 623 3.45 -23.02 -8.13
C THR A 623 4.41 -22.71 -6.99
N TYR A 624 4.20 -23.32 -5.82
CA TYR A 624 5.11 -23.20 -4.69
C TYR A 624 6.48 -23.76 -5.06
N ASN A 625 7.55 -22.97 -4.91
CA ASN A 625 8.89 -23.31 -5.39
C ASN A 625 9.80 -23.92 -4.31
N GLY A 626 9.35 -23.96 -3.05
CA GLY A 626 10.13 -24.47 -1.93
C GLY A 626 10.85 -23.39 -1.11
N ASP A 627 10.83 -22.13 -1.55
CA ASP A 627 11.45 -21.05 -0.79
C ASP A 627 10.62 -20.65 0.45
N HIS A 628 11.24 -19.84 1.29
CA HIS A 628 10.67 -19.31 2.52
C HIS A 628 10.73 -17.77 2.52
N VAL A 629 9.68 -17.15 3.04
CA VAL A 629 9.53 -15.69 3.12
C VAL A 629 9.05 -15.35 4.52
N PHE A 630 9.61 -14.31 5.14
CA PHE A 630 9.23 -13.87 6.49
C PHE A 630 7.92 -13.07 6.49
N GLU A 631 6.90 -13.59 7.18
CA GLU A 631 5.53 -13.07 7.14
C GLU A 631 4.74 -13.45 8.39
N MET A 632 3.69 -12.67 8.69
CA MET A 632 2.66 -13.08 9.64
C MET A 632 1.87 -14.26 9.06
N LYS A 633 2.07 -15.46 9.57
CA LYS A 633 1.33 -16.67 9.16
C LYS A 633 -0.08 -16.67 9.73
N THR A 634 -0.26 -16.28 10.98
CA THR A 634 -1.58 -16.12 11.61
C THR A 634 -1.57 -14.93 12.58
N VAL A 635 -2.74 -14.32 12.76
CA VAL A 635 -3.02 -13.31 13.78
C VAL A 635 -4.27 -13.78 14.50
N ARG A 636 -4.23 -13.81 15.83
CA ARG A 636 -5.25 -14.42 16.67
C ARG A 636 -5.59 -13.52 17.86
N PRO A 637 -6.88 -13.23 18.10
CA PRO A 637 -7.31 -12.60 19.34
C PRO A 637 -7.17 -13.57 20.52
N MET A 638 -6.88 -12.99 21.68
CA MET A 638 -6.86 -13.59 23.01
C MET A 638 -7.65 -12.66 23.95
N GLN A 639 -8.13 -13.14 25.10
CA GLN A 639 -8.88 -12.27 26.03
C GLN A 639 -8.09 -11.03 26.49
N ASN A 640 -6.77 -11.15 26.56
CA ASN A 640 -5.85 -10.10 27.04
C ASN A 640 -4.93 -9.56 25.93
N GLY A 641 -5.21 -9.83 24.64
CA GLY A 641 -4.37 -9.29 23.57
C GLY A 641 -4.40 -10.04 22.24
N ILE A 642 -3.28 -9.98 21.52
CA ILE A 642 -3.15 -10.50 20.15
C ILE A 642 -1.93 -11.41 20.06
N GLU A 643 -2.10 -12.63 19.60
CA GLU A 643 -0.99 -13.52 19.21
C GLU A 643 -0.73 -13.39 17.71
N ILE A 644 0.54 -13.31 17.32
CA ILE A 644 0.99 -13.36 15.93
C ILE A 644 1.99 -14.52 15.79
N GLU A 645 1.69 -15.44 14.87
CA GLU A 645 2.60 -16.52 14.47
C GLU A 645 3.26 -16.15 13.15
N PHE A 646 4.58 -16.28 13.04
CA PHE A 646 5.32 -16.00 11.81
C PHE A 646 5.60 -17.27 10.98
N THR A 647 5.94 -17.09 9.70
CA THR A 647 6.38 -18.17 8.78
C THR A 647 7.82 -18.64 9.07
N GLU A 648 8.61 -17.85 9.79
CA GLU A 648 9.94 -18.14 10.32
C GLU A 648 10.20 -17.27 11.57
N PRO A 649 11.18 -17.59 12.43
CA PRO A 649 11.40 -16.84 13.65
C PRO A 649 11.78 -15.37 13.39
N ALA A 650 11.13 -14.45 14.10
CA ALA A 650 11.49 -13.03 14.14
C ALA A 650 12.81 -12.81 14.90
N ASN A 651 13.51 -11.72 14.62
CA ASN A 651 14.57 -11.23 15.50
C ASN A 651 13.94 -10.87 16.86
N ILE A 652 14.39 -11.51 17.93
CA ILE A 652 13.75 -11.43 19.26
C ILE A 652 13.86 -10.02 19.85
N GLU A 653 15.03 -9.38 19.71
CA GLU A 653 15.28 -8.04 20.24
C GLU A 653 14.40 -6.99 19.54
N GLN A 654 14.33 -7.05 18.21
CA GLN A 654 13.45 -6.17 17.44
C GLN A 654 11.98 -6.45 17.75
N ALA A 655 11.58 -7.73 17.82
CA ALA A 655 10.21 -8.11 18.10
C ALA A 655 9.74 -7.63 19.49
N ALA A 656 10.64 -7.45 20.45
CA ALA A 656 10.31 -6.92 21.78
C ALA A 656 10.06 -5.40 21.78
N ASP A 657 10.39 -4.66 20.71
CA ASP A 657 10.17 -3.22 20.64
C ASP A 657 8.70 -2.88 20.34
N LEU A 658 8.00 -2.40 21.37
CA LEU A 658 6.59 -1.98 21.28
C LEU A 658 6.33 -0.93 20.21
N SER A 659 7.32 -0.10 19.86
CA SER A 659 7.16 0.94 18.83
C SER A 659 6.91 0.38 17.42
N LEU A 660 7.20 -0.91 17.20
CA LEU A 660 6.99 -1.54 15.90
C LEU A 660 5.53 -1.93 15.65
N TYR A 661 4.65 -1.82 16.63
CA TYR A 661 3.27 -2.30 16.50
C TYR A 661 2.29 -1.13 16.50
N ASP A 662 1.51 -1.04 15.43
CA ASP A 662 0.40 -0.10 15.33
C ASP A 662 -0.90 -0.88 15.19
N ILE A 663 -1.83 -0.64 16.12
CA ILE A 663 -3.06 -1.40 16.25
C ILE A 663 -4.21 -0.42 16.27
N SER A 664 -5.21 -0.67 15.45
CA SER A 664 -6.47 0.08 15.45
C SER A 664 -7.64 -0.88 15.32
N GLN A 665 -8.82 -0.43 15.69
CA GLN A 665 -10.05 -1.18 15.47
C GLN A 665 -11.19 -0.27 15.08
N TRP A 666 -12.18 -0.82 14.41
CA TRP A 666 -13.42 -0.14 14.01
C TRP A 666 -14.50 -1.19 13.74
N ARG A 667 -15.75 -0.75 13.61
CA ARG A 667 -16.82 -1.55 13.00
C ARG A 667 -17.35 -0.86 11.75
N TYR A 668 -18.11 -1.59 10.95
CA TYR A 668 -18.79 -1.04 9.79
C TYR A 668 -20.27 -0.79 10.08
N GLU A 669 -20.81 0.23 9.43
CA GLU A 669 -22.24 0.53 9.46
C GLU A 669 -22.84 0.47 8.04
N PRO A 670 -23.85 -0.40 7.80
CA PRO A 670 -24.58 -0.43 6.53
C PRO A 670 -25.34 0.87 6.29
N THR A 671 -25.23 1.42 5.08
CA THR A 671 -25.98 2.62 4.66
C THR A 671 -26.55 2.43 3.26
N GLU A 672 -27.54 3.22 2.85
CA GLU A 672 -28.01 3.20 1.45
C GLU A 672 -26.99 3.80 0.47
N ALA A 673 -26.03 4.60 0.95
CA ALA A 673 -24.95 5.12 0.13
C ALA A 673 -24.00 3.99 -0.30
N TYR A 674 -23.24 4.25 -1.37
CA TYR A 674 -22.26 3.27 -1.84
C TYR A 674 -21.11 3.10 -0.82
N GLY A 675 -20.96 1.88 -0.30
CA GLY A 675 -20.03 1.59 0.79
C GLY A 675 -20.59 2.06 2.13
N GLY A 676 -19.75 2.04 3.17
CA GLY A 676 -20.17 2.51 4.48
C GLY A 676 -19.00 2.94 5.34
N PRO A 677 -19.25 3.85 6.30
CA PRO A 677 -18.19 4.41 7.11
C PRO A 677 -17.60 3.36 8.05
N LYS A 678 -16.32 3.56 8.36
CA LYS A 678 -15.74 3.03 9.59
C LYS A 678 -16.28 3.88 10.75
N VAL A 679 -16.81 3.23 11.77
CA VAL A 679 -17.32 3.87 12.98
C VAL A 679 -16.73 3.20 14.22
N ASP A 680 -16.73 3.90 15.36
CA ASP A 680 -16.01 3.47 16.57
C ASP A 680 -14.53 3.17 16.26
N GLU A 681 -13.92 3.99 15.38
CA GLU A 681 -12.51 3.86 15.02
C GLU A 681 -11.63 4.37 16.16
N GLY A 682 -10.70 3.54 16.62
CA GLY A 682 -9.81 3.87 17.73
C GLY A 682 -8.50 3.12 17.68
N ARG A 683 -7.42 3.77 18.15
CA ARG A 683 -6.12 3.15 18.30
C ARG A 683 -6.07 2.32 19.58
N LEU A 684 -5.48 1.13 19.50
CA LEU A 684 -5.17 0.28 20.65
C LEU A 684 -3.66 0.29 20.89
N VAL A 685 -3.25 0.24 22.17
CA VAL A 685 -1.85 0.33 22.56
C VAL A 685 -1.41 -0.98 23.19
N ALA A 686 -0.35 -1.57 22.65
CA ALA A 686 0.28 -2.74 23.26
C ALA A 686 1.03 -2.31 24.53
N LYS A 687 0.74 -3.00 25.64
CA LYS A 687 1.38 -2.77 26.94
C LYS A 687 2.71 -3.48 27.07
N SER A 688 2.79 -4.68 26.51
CA SER A 688 3.96 -5.54 26.54
C SER A 688 3.99 -6.44 25.31
N VAL A 689 5.20 -6.92 24.96
CA VAL A 689 5.38 -7.98 23.96
C VAL A 689 6.07 -9.16 24.64
N THR A 690 5.46 -10.33 24.53
CA THR A 690 6.08 -11.58 24.94
C THR A 690 6.45 -12.38 23.70
N VAL A 691 7.76 -12.56 23.48
CA VAL A 691 8.29 -13.37 22.38
C VAL A 691 8.43 -14.82 22.84
N THR A 692 7.79 -15.76 22.15
CA THR A 692 7.83 -17.19 22.48
C THR A 692 8.30 -18.03 21.29
N GLU A 693 8.56 -19.31 21.55
CA GLU A 693 9.00 -20.27 20.52
C GLU A 693 10.23 -19.77 19.71
N GLY A 694 11.17 -19.11 20.39
CA GLY A 694 12.40 -18.59 19.79
C GLY A 694 12.19 -17.50 18.73
N GLY A 695 11.09 -16.74 18.81
CA GLY A 695 10.73 -15.71 17.83
C GLY A 695 9.67 -16.16 16.83
N ARG A 696 9.24 -17.42 16.86
CA ARG A 696 8.19 -17.93 15.98
C ARG A 696 6.81 -17.33 16.28
N ARG A 697 6.59 -16.95 17.54
CA ARG A 697 5.37 -16.29 18.00
C ARG A 697 5.68 -15.07 18.83
N ILE A 698 4.80 -14.10 18.75
CA ILE A 698 4.74 -12.99 19.70
C ILE A 698 3.32 -12.87 20.24
N PHE A 699 3.23 -12.43 21.48
CA PHE A 699 1.98 -12.03 22.11
C PHE A 699 2.07 -10.55 22.48
N LEU A 700 1.17 -9.74 21.91
CA LEU A 700 0.98 -8.34 22.23
C LEU A 700 -0.12 -8.27 23.30
N GLU A 701 0.22 -7.85 24.52
CA GLU A 701 -0.77 -7.59 25.56
C GLU A 701 -1.51 -6.30 25.23
N VAL A 702 -2.80 -6.39 24.92
CA VAL A 702 -3.61 -5.28 24.42
C VAL A 702 -4.97 -5.33 25.09
N ASP A 703 -5.38 -4.22 25.70
CA ASP A 703 -6.71 -4.06 26.25
C ASP A 703 -7.69 -3.54 25.19
N GLY A 704 -8.98 -3.77 25.41
CA GLY A 704 -10.04 -3.05 24.69
C GLY A 704 -10.37 -3.59 23.30
N LEU A 705 -9.91 -4.80 22.94
CA LEU A 705 -10.43 -5.52 21.77
C LEU A 705 -11.93 -5.78 21.93
N LYS A 706 -12.73 -5.39 20.93
CA LYS A 706 -14.20 -5.51 20.96
C LYS A 706 -14.69 -6.59 19.97
N GLU A 707 -15.69 -7.37 20.39
CA GLU A 707 -16.48 -8.19 19.44
C GLU A 707 -17.22 -7.29 18.44
N ASN A 708 -17.57 -7.84 17.27
CA ASN A 708 -18.19 -7.14 16.14
C ASN A 708 -17.34 -6.01 15.54
N HIS A 709 -16.02 -6.08 15.70
CA HIS A 709 -15.07 -5.12 15.14
C HIS A 709 -14.06 -5.79 14.22
N VAL A 710 -13.53 -5.03 13.28
CA VAL A 710 -12.26 -5.33 12.62
C VAL A 710 -11.16 -4.70 13.46
N PHE A 711 -10.12 -5.46 13.80
CA PHE A 711 -8.87 -4.89 14.27
C PHE A 711 -7.78 -5.03 13.21
N TYR A 712 -7.03 -3.96 13.01
CA TYR A 712 -5.90 -3.86 12.12
C TYR A 712 -4.62 -3.96 12.93
N VAL A 713 -3.67 -4.73 12.42
CA VAL A 713 -2.30 -4.78 12.95
C VAL A 713 -1.35 -4.41 11.83
N ARG A 714 -0.51 -3.42 12.08
CA ARG A 714 0.69 -3.15 11.30
C ARG A 714 1.93 -3.42 12.13
N ILE A 715 2.85 -4.18 11.55
CA ILE A 715 4.20 -4.35 12.07
C ILE A 715 5.16 -3.51 11.25
N HIS A 716 5.88 -2.59 11.89
CA HIS A 716 6.79 -1.69 11.22
C HIS A 716 7.84 -2.45 10.37
N PRO A 717 8.17 -1.98 9.15
CA PRO A 717 9.13 -2.60 8.23
C PRO A 717 10.52 -2.93 8.78
N ALA A 718 10.88 -2.34 9.92
CA ALA A 718 12.14 -2.57 10.62
C ALA A 718 12.21 -3.94 11.29
N LEU A 719 11.09 -4.61 11.58
CA LEU A 719 11.12 -5.98 12.07
C LEU A 719 11.66 -6.91 10.98
N LYS A 720 12.74 -7.62 11.30
CA LYS A 720 13.35 -8.64 10.47
C LYS A 720 13.17 -10.02 11.08
N SER A 721 13.35 -11.05 10.25
CA SER A 721 13.52 -12.41 10.76
C SER A 721 14.87 -12.56 11.45
N LYS A 722 15.06 -13.67 12.16
CA LYS A 722 16.34 -14.07 12.74
C LYS A 722 17.45 -14.18 11.68
N GLU A 723 17.09 -14.42 10.42
CA GLU A 723 18.00 -14.49 9.27
C GLU A 723 18.04 -13.18 8.47
N ASP A 724 17.67 -12.05 9.09
CA ASP A 724 17.70 -10.69 8.53
C ASP A 724 16.80 -10.48 7.29
N ARG A 725 15.79 -11.34 7.09
CA ARG A 725 14.80 -11.15 6.02
C ARG A 725 13.73 -10.14 6.42
N ALA A 726 13.33 -9.31 5.47
CA ALA A 726 12.29 -8.30 5.68
C ALA A 726 10.88 -8.91 5.57
N LEU A 727 9.91 -8.39 6.34
CA LEU A 727 8.50 -8.79 6.23
C LEU A 727 7.94 -8.60 4.81
N TRP A 728 7.36 -9.62 4.18
CA TRP A 728 6.77 -9.43 2.84
C TRP A 728 5.60 -8.44 2.85
N SER A 729 4.73 -8.55 3.85
CA SER A 729 3.61 -7.65 4.10
C SER A 729 3.58 -7.31 5.59
N THR A 730 3.34 -6.04 5.91
CA THR A 730 3.31 -5.54 7.29
C THR A 730 1.93 -5.53 7.91
N GLU A 731 0.88 -5.70 7.10
CA GLU A 731 -0.50 -5.45 7.50
C GLU A 731 -1.34 -6.73 7.59
N ALA A 732 -2.25 -6.75 8.56
CA ALA A 732 -3.26 -7.78 8.77
C ALA A 732 -4.57 -7.13 9.27
N TRP A 733 -5.70 -7.61 8.76
CA TRP A 733 -7.03 -7.16 9.19
C TRP A 733 -7.82 -8.35 9.70
N TYR A 734 -8.12 -8.38 11.00
CA TYR A 734 -8.85 -9.45 11.64
C TYR A 734 -10.29 -9.02 11.92
N THR A 735 -11.28 -9.82 11.53
CA THR A 735 -12.69 -9.60 11.88
C THR A 735 -13.02 -10.41 13.12
N LEU A 736 -13.27 -9.74 14.25
CA LEU A 736 -13.53 -10.35 15.55
C LEU A 736 -15.04 -10.43 15.81
N ASN A 737 -15.65 -11.56 15.47
CA ASN A 737 -17.08 -11.80 15.71
C ASN A 737 -17.34 -12.31 17.14
N LYS A 738 -16.42 -13.13 17.66
CA LYS A 738 -16.49 -13.78 18.97
C LYS A 738 -15.13 -13.79 19.66
N MET A 739 -15.10 -13.30 20.89
CA MET A 739 -13.90 -13.31 21.73
C MET A 739 -13.63 -14.74 22.20
N PRO A 740 -12.43 -15.31 21.93
CA PRO A 740 -12.16 -16.69 22.31
C PRO A 740 -11.83 -16.81 23.79
N ASN A 741 -12.18 -17.95 24.39
CA ASN A 741 -11.84 -18.29 25.77
C ASN A 741 -10.40 -18.81 25.91
N ARG A 742 -9.42 -18.00 25.49
CA ARG A 742 -7.98 -18.28 25.62
C ARG A 742 -7.24 -17.02 26.05
N GLN A 743 -6.26 -17.17 26.94
CA GLN A 743 -5.39 -16.09 27.38
C GLN A 743 -4.00 -16.25 26.76
N GLY A 744 -3.41 -15.13 26.36
CA GLY A 744 -2.02 -15.06 25.95
C GLY A 744 -1.09 -15.01 27.16
N THR A 745 0.12 -15.53 26.96
CA THR A 745 1.15 -15.56 28.00
C THR A 745 1.85 -14.22 28.07
N VAL A 746 1.79 -13.57 29.23
CA VAL A 746 2.60 -12.40 29.55
C VAL A 746 3.83 -12.87 30.34
N SER A 747 5.03 -12.60 29.84
CA SER A 747 6.24 -12.78 30.63
C SER A 747 6.38 -11.61 31.61
N PRO A 748 6.52 -11.84 32.93
CA PRO A 748 6.76 -10.77 33.87
C PRO A 748 8.13 -10.16 33.56
N THR A 749 8.15 -8.96 32.98
CA THR A 749 9.35 -8.10 33.00
C THR A 749 9.63 -7.77 34.45
N MET A 750 10.67 -8.37 35.03
CA MET A 750 11.19 -7.94 36.33
C MET A 750 11.56 -6.45 36.20
N PRO A 751 11.00 -5.55 37.03
CA PRO A 751 11.34 -4.15 36.95
C PRO A 751 12.84 -3.99 37.20
N THR A 752 13.55 -3.42 36.23
CA THR A 752 14.96 -3.06 36.42
C THR A 752 15.02 -2.04 37.55
N PRO A 753 15.82 -2.26 38.62
CA PRO A 753 15.93 -1.30 39.71
C PRO A 753 16.28 0.09 39.16
N PRO A 754 15.70 1.18 39.71
CA PRO A 754 16.01 2.52 39.24
C PRO A 754 17.50 2.81 39.24
N ASN A 755 17.95 3.59 38.25
CA ASN A 755 19.36 3.97 38.08
C ASN A 755 20.34 2.80 37.90
N THR A 756 19.86 1.66 37.38
CA THR A 756 20.71 0.55 36.94
C THR A 756 20.47 0.25 35.46
N LEU A 757 21.47 -0.36 34.82
CA LEU A 757 21.31 -0.96 33.50
C LEU A 757 21.09 -2.46 33.67
N SER A 758 20.13 -3.01 32.95
CA SER A 758 20.08 -4.46 32.78
C SER A 758 21.34 -4.94 32.03
N ALA A 759 21.67 -6.23 32.15
CA ALA A 759 22.78 -6.82 31.39
C ALA A 759 22.59 -6.62 29.86
N GLU A 760 21.34 -6.67 29.40
CA GLU A 760 20.95 -6.42 28.02
C GLU A 760 21.15 -4.96 27.62
N GLU A 761 20.75 -4.00 28.46
CA GLU A 761 20.92 -2.57 28.17
C GLU A 761 22.40 -2.20 28.08
N ALA A 762 23.22 -2.73 28.98
CA ALA A 762 24.67 -2.55 28.94
C ALA A 762 25.29 -3.17 27.67
N ALA A 763 24.90 -4.40 27.31
CA ALA A 763 25.34 -5.04 26.07
C ALA A 763 24.92 -4.25 24.82
N ASN A 764 23.76 -3.61 24.88
CA ASN A 764 23.21 -2.77 23.81
C ASN A 764 23.76 -1.34 23.78
N GLY A 765 24.77 -1.03 24.60
CA GLY A 765 25.48 0.25 24.54
C GLY A 765 24.82 1.39 25.31
N PHE A 766 23.81 1.11 26.15
CA PHE A 766 23.30 2.13 27.07
C PHE A 766 24.35 2.50 28.12
N LYS A 767 24.36 3.78 28.48
CA LYS A 767 25.15 4.36 29.58
C LYS A 767 24.20 5.06 30.54
N LEU A 768 24.51 4.99 31.84
CA LEU A 768 23.81 5.81 32.83
C LEU A 768 24.29 7.26 32.71
N LEU A 769 23.33 8.18 32.56
CA LEU A 769 23.57 9.61 32.76
C LEU A 769 23.35 10.02 34.22
N PHE A 770 22.66 9.20 35.00
CA PHE A 770 22.46 9.41 36.43
C PHE A 770 22.46 8.08 37.16
N ASN A 771 23.32 7.96 38.18
CA ASN A 771 23.50 6.73 38.94
C ASN A 771 22.67 6.67 40.24
N GLY A 772 21.91 7.71 40.56
CA GLY A 772 21.14 7.78 41.81
C GLY A 772 21.96 8.23 43.03
N GLU A 773 23.27 8.43 42.92
CA GLU A 773 24.13 8.71 44.07
C GLU A 773 24.79 10.09 43.99
N SER A 774 25.07 10.58 42.78
CA SER A 774 25.75 11.86 42.57
C SER A 774 25.29 12.58 41.32
N LEU A 775 25.58 13.88 41.25
CA LEU A 775 25.35 14.73 40.07
C LEU A 775 26.53 14.70 39.10
N ALA A 776 27.41 13.70 39.22
CA ALA A 776 28.50 13.51 38.26
C ALA A 776 27.91 13.31 36.86
N GLY A 777 28.47 14.02 35.87
CA GLY A 777 27.92 14.04 34.51
C GLY A 777 26.94 15.19 34.24
N TRP A 778 26.60 15.99 35.26
CA TRP A 778 25.71 17.15 35.13
C TRP A 778 26.36 18.45 35.59
N ILE A 779 25.94 19.56 34.99
CA ILE A 779 26.35 20.91 35.35
C ILE A 779 25.21 21.90 35.07
N GLY A 780 25.17 23.04 35.76
CA GLY A 780 24.20 24.09 35.44
C GLY A 780 24.44 24.63 34.04
N PHE A 781 23.36 24.84 33.28
CA PHE A 781 23.43 25.42 31.95
C PHE A 781 24.07 26.81 32.02
N ARG A 782 25.20 26.98 31.33
CA ARG A 782 26.11 28.14 31.38
C ARG A 782 26.57 28.55 32.78
N LYS A 783 26.72 27.58 33.67
CA LYS A 783 27.29 27.79 35.01
C LYS A 783 28.53 26.93 35.21
N PRO A 784 29.50 27.38 36.01
CA PRO A 784 30.70 26.60 36.31
C PRO A 784 30.45 25.50 37.36
N HIS A 785 29.24 25.42 37.93
CA HIS A 785 28.84 24.51 38.99
C HIS A 785 27.38 24.06 38.83
N VAL A 786 26.97 23.05 39.60
CA VAL A 786 25.57 22.63 39.69
C VAL A 786 24.80 23.60 40.61
N PRO A 787 23.66 24.18 40.18
CA PRO A 787 22.88 25.08 41.01
C PRO A 787 22.39 24.40 42.29
N ALA A 788 22.41 25.13 43.42
CA ALA A 788 22.08 24.57 44.74
C ALA A 788 20.62 24.08 44.88
N GLY A 789 19.72 24.46 43.95
CA GLY A 789 18.36 23.94 43.83
C GLY A 789 18.30 22.48 43.33
N TRP A 790 19.33 22.01 42.62
CA TRP A 790 19.44 20.62 42.17
C TRP A 790 20.20 19.78 43.20
N SER A 791 19.65 18.61 43.54
CA SER A 791 20.24 17.70 44.52
C SER A 791 19.84 16.25 44.26
N VAL A 792 20.61 15.32 44.82
CA VAL A 792 20.22 13.90 44.85
C VAL A 792 19.39 13.64 46.10
N GLN A 793 18.14 13.20 45.93
CA GLN A 793 17.23 12.85 47.04
C GLN A 793 16.63 11.48 46.78
N ASN A 794 16.84 10.51 47.67
CA ASN A 794 16.28 9.14 47.55
C ASN A 794 16.60 8.42 46.22
N GLY A 795 17.77 8.65 45.65
CA GLY A 795 18.10 8.08 44.34
C GLY A 795 17.54 8.87 43.15
N GLU A 796 17.09 10.10 43.35
CA GLU A 796 16.40 10.93 42.35
C GLU A 796 17.18 12.23 42.13
N LEU A 797 17.26 12.68 40.87
CA LEU A 797 17.74 14.00 40.50
C LEU A 797 16.59 14.99 40.69
N THR A 798 16.62 15.76 41.77
CA THR A 798 15.49 16.58 42.21
C THR A 798 15.82 18.07 42.20
N PHE A 799 14.95 18.86 41.59
CA PHE A 799 14.94 20.31 41.73
C PHE A 799 13.98 20.73 42.86
N THR A 800 14.41 21.68 43.68
CA THR A 800 13.58 22.27 44.74
C THR A 800 13.73 23.79 44.73
N PRO A 801 12.63 24.56 44.59
CA PRO A 801 12.69 26.01 44.55
C PRO A 801 13.14 26.62 45.89
N GLY A 802 13.61 27.88 45.85
CA GLY A 802 14.07 28.61 47.04
C GLY A 802 15.58 28.59 47.28
N LYS A 803 16.36 27.98 46.38
CA LYS A 803 17.84 28.06 46.31
C LYS A 803 18.27 28.59 44.95
N GLU A 804 19.59 28.66 44.70
CA GLU A 804 20.10 29.00 43.36
C GLU A 804 19.54 28.04 42.31
N GLY A 805 18.75 28.58 41.38
CA GLY A 805 18.11 27.84 40.28
C GLY A 805 18.90 27.86 38.96
N GLY A 806 18.22 27.47 37.89
CA GLY A 806 18.73 27.34 36.53
C GLY A 806 18.70 25.90 36.02
N ASP A 807 18.58 25.75 34.71
CA ASP A 807 18.50 24.46 34.03
C ASP A 807 19.77 23.63 34.23
N LEU A 808 19.64 22.31 34.20
CA LEU A 808 20.76 21.39 34.33
C LEU A 808 21.00 20.68 33.00
N ARG A 809 22.27 20.52 32.59
CA ARG A 809 22.63 19.80 31.36
C ARG A 809 23.68 18.72 31.58
N THR A 810 23.75 17.78 30.64
CA THR A 810 24.84 16.81 30.55
C THR A 810 26.18 17.49 30.27
N LEU A 811 27.28 16.83 30.64
CA LEU A 811 28.63 17.25 30.24
C LEU A 811 28.91 17.01 28.76
N ASP A 812 28.42 15.89 28.23
CA ASP A 812 28.61 15.47 26.84
C ASP A 812 27.45 15.90 25.94
N GLU A 813 27.74 16.06 24.65
CA GLU A 813 26.77 16.32 23.58
C GLU A 813 26.45 15.04 22.80
N TYR A 814 25.19 14.90 22.39
CA TYR A 814 24.66 13.73 21.70
C TYR A 814 24.07 14.11 20.35
N GLY A 815 24.43 13.35 19.31
CA GLY A 815 23.90 13.50 17.95
C GLY A 815 22.66 12.64 17.76
N ASP A 816 22.88 11.41 17.28
CA ASP A 816 21.87 10.36 17.24
C ASP A 816 21.91 9.58 18.55
N PHE A 817 20.75 9.38 19.18
CA PHE A 817 20.67 8.75 20.49
C PHE A 817 19.30 8.14 20.76
N GLU A 818 19.25 7.24 21.73
CA GLU A 818 18.04 6.84 22.43
C GLU A 818 18.19 7.18 23.92
N LEU A 819 17.41 8.16 24.40
CA LEU A 819 17.33 8.58 25.79
C LEU A 819 16.14 7.88 26.44
N ARG A 820 16.35 7.29 27.61
CA ARG A 820 15.29 6.78 28.49
C ARG A 820 15.43 7.41 29.86
N MET A 821 14.33 7.86 30.44
CA MET A 821 14.30 8.40 31.80
C MET A 821 12.90 8.34 32.39
N GLN A 822 12.77 8.61 33.68
CA GLN A 822 11.48 8.78 34.34
C GLN A 822 11.41 10.15 35.01
N TRP A 823 10.21 10.74 35.06
CA TRP A 823 9.95 11.98 35.80
C TRP A 823 8.74 11.85 36.72
N LYS A 824 8.75 12.58 37.83
CA LYS A 824 7.55 12.87 38.64
C LYS A 824 7.57 14.35 38.98
N ILE A 825 6.40 14.94 39.16
CA ILE A 825 6.25 16.37 39.41
C ILE A 825 5.30 16.65 40.56
N SER A 826 5.47 17.80 41.22
CA SER A 826 4.52 18.30 42.22
C SER A 826 3.22 18.76 41.58
N ARG A 827 2.16 18.81 42.39
CA ARG A 827 0.85 19.30 41.97
C ARG A 827 0.95 20.75 41.46
N GLY A 828 0.44 21.00 40.27
CA GLY A 828 0.51 22.27 39.56
C GLY A 828 1.89 22.62 39.03
N GLY A 829 2.84 21.67 39.02
CA GLY A 829 4.22 21.97 38.62
C GLY A 829 4.45 21.99 37.11
N ASN A 830 5.54 22.66 36.72
CA ASN A 830 6.05 22.74 35.35
C ASN A 830 7.58 22.45 35.29
N SER A 831 8.03 21.77 34.24
CA SER A 831 9.42 21.51 33.88
C SER A 831 9.48 21.06 32.41
N GLY A 832 10.65 20.64 31.93
CA GLY A 832 10.86 20.21 30.55
C GLY A 832 12.12 19.38 30.38
N ILE A 833 12.13 18.53 29.35
CA ILE A 833 13.30 17.76 28.92
C ILE A 833 13.73 18.29 27.56
N PHE A 834 14.89 18.95 27.51
CA PHE A 834 15.49 19.45 26.29
C PHE A 834 16.52 18.47 25.74
N TYR A 835 16.65 18.46 24.41
CA TYR A 835 17.70 17.73 23.72
C TYR A 835 18.23 18.53 22.53
N ARG A 836 19.47 18.22 22.14
CA ARG A 836 20.22 18.94 21.09
C ARG A 836 20.32 20.45 21.37
N CYS A 837 20.32 20.86 22.64
CA CYS A 837 20.53 22.26 23.03
C CYS A 837 22.03 22.62 23.06
N THR A 838 22.35 23.89 22.85
CA THR A 838 23.73 24.42 22.83
C THR A 838 23.84 25.66 23.71
N GLU A 839 25.03 25.93 24.24
CA GLU A 839 25.31 27.10 25.10
C GLU A 839 25.58 28.40 24.33
N GLU A 840 25.31 28.42 23.02
CA GLU A 840 25.36 29.64 22.19
C GLU A 840 24.44 30.75 22.73
N TYR A 841 23.35 30.36 23.39
CA TYR A 841 22.38 31.23 24.04
C TYR A 841 22.34 31.00 25.55
N ASN A 842 21.72 31.91 26.30
CA ASN A 842 21.69 31.85 27.77
C ASN A 842 20.77 30.77 28.34
N VAL A 843 19.91 30.17 27.50
CA VAL A 843 18.82 29.27 27.89
C VAL A 843 18.69 28.15 26.87
N PRO A 844 18.34 26.92 27.30
CA PRO A 844 18.35 25.75 26.42
C PRO A 844 17.27 25.81 25.32
N TYR A 845 16.11 26.40 25.62
CA TYR A 845 14.97 26.47 24.69
C TYR A 845 15.24 27.31 23.42
N MET A 846 16.31 28.12 23.37
CA MET A 846 16.66 28.88 22.16
C MET A 846 17.17 27.99 21.02
N THR A 847 17.64 26.79 21.33
CA THR A 847 18.22 25.85 20.35
C THR A 847 17.67 24.44 20.49
N GLY A 848 17.46 23.97 21.71
CA GLY A 848 16.93 22.64 22.00
C GLY A 848 15.44 22.54 21.77
N ILE A 849 15.02 21.33 21.43
CA ILE A 849 13.60 20.97 21.35
C ILE A 849 13.20 20.40 22.71
N GLU A 850 11.98 20.71 23.14
CA GLU A 850 11.47 20.39 24.46
C GLU A 850 10.38 19.30 24.39
N MET A 851 10.54 18.26 25.20
CA MET A 851 9.42 17.42 25.63
C MET A 851 8.89 17.97 26.96
N GLN A 852 7.62 18.35 26.98
CA GLN A 852 7.02 19.03 28.12
C GLN A 852 6.81 18.09 29.33
N VAL A 853 7.04 18.60 30.54
CA VAL A 853 6.81 17.89 31.81
C VAL A 853 5.89 18.73 32.71
N LEU A 854 4.65 18.27 32.91
CA LEU A 854 3.60 19.12 33.49
C LEU A 854 2.61 18.32 34.36
N ASP A 855 1.99 18.99 35.34
CA ASP A 855 0.68 18.60 35.88
C ASP A 855 -0.44 19.20 35.02
N ASP A 856 -0.92 18.42 34.04
CA ASP A 856 -1.97 18.84 33.08
C ASP A 856 -3.28 19.25 33.74
N ASP A 857 -3.61 18.66 34.90
CA ASP A 857 -4.91 18.89 35.58
C ASP A 857 -4.97 20.24 36.30
N ARG A 858 -3.81 20.81 36.65
CA ARG A 858 -3.74 21.98 37.55
C ARG A 858 -2.94 23.15 37.02
N HIS A 859 -1.93 22.92 36.18
CA HIS A 859 -1.15 24.00 35.61
C HIS A 859 -1.91 24.65 34.45
N ASN A 860 -1.81 25.97 34.29
CA ASN A 860 -2.57 26.70 33.26
C ASN A 860 -2.23 26.23 31.83
N ASP A 861 -0.96 25.89 31.58
CA ASP A 861 -0.51 25.32 30.29
C ASP A 861 -1.17 23.96 29.97
N GLY A 862 -1.73 23.26 30.96
CA GLY A 862 -2.48 22.03 30.74
C GLY A 862 -3.82 22.24 30.01
N THR A 863 -4.30 23.48 29.93
CA THR A 863 -5.54 23.84 29.19
C THR A 863 -5.34 23.84 27.67
N ASN A 864 -4.10 23.75 27.18
CA ASN A 864 -3.77 23.68 25.77
C ASN A 864 -2.95 22.42 25.49
N ALA A 865 -3.47 21.56 24.62
CA ALA A 865 -2.84 20.29 24.27
C ALA A 865 -1.42 20.43 23.69
N LEU A 866 -1.08 21.58 23.07
CA LEU A 866 0.27 21.86 22.57
C LEU A 866 1.28 22.15 23.68
N THR A 867 0.82 22.39 24.91
CA THR A 867 1.67 22.72 26.07
C THR A 867 1.45 21.77 27.25
N SER A 868 0.68 20.69 27.05
CA SER A 868 0.49 19.60 28.01
C SER A 868 1.69 18.65 28.07
N ALA A 869 1.77 17.82 29.11
CA ALA A 869 2.85 16.86 29.31
C ALA A 869 3.00 15.90 28.11
N GLY A 870 4.26 15.65 27.74
CA GLY A 870 4.63 14.83 26.58
C GLY A 870 4.50 15.52 25.22
N SER A 871 3.94 16.73 25.15
CA SER A 871 3.95 17.51 23.92
C SER A 871 5.37 17.88 23.49
N VAL A 872 5.55 18.09 22.19
CA VAL A 872 6.67 18.89 21.70
C VAL A 872 6.24 20.33 21.92
N TYR A 873 6.79 20.97 22.94
CA TYR A 873 6.21 22.17 23.54
C TYR A 873 5.90 23.26 22.49
N GLY A 874 4.62 23.60 22.36
CA GLY A 874 4.10 24.61 21.43
C GLY A 874 4.00 24.19 19.96
N LEU A 875 4.27 22.92 19.62
CA LEU A 875 4.37 22.44 18.23
C LEU A 875 3.52 21.18 17.96
N TYR A 876 3.69 20.12 18.76
CA TYR A 876 2.94 18.86 18.59
C TYR A 876 2.23 18.49 19.88
N ALA A 877 0.91 18.33 19.82
CA ALA A 877 0.11 17.94 20.96
C ALA A 877 0.28 16.45 21.30
N ALA A 878 0.37 16.15 22.60
CA ALA A 878 0.26 14.78 23.08
C ALA A 878 -1.21 14.39 23.25
N PRO A 879 -1.59 13.11 23.04
CA PRO A 879 -2.93 12.62 23.35
C PRO A 879 -3.27 12.82 24.83
N PRO A 880 -4.51 13.22 25.18
CA PRO A 880 -4.89 13.39 26.58
C PRO A 880 -4.93 12.07 27.35
N GLY A 881 -4.74 12.13 28.66
CA GLY A 881 -4.93 10.98 29.57
C GLY A 881 -3.81 9.93 29.56
N ILE A 882 -2.66 10.25 28.97
CA ILE A 882 -1.49 9.36 28.91
C ILE A 882 -0.57 9.50 30.12
N THR A 883 -0.69 10.58 30.89
CA THR A 883 0.11 10.85 32.09
C THR A 883 -0.38 10.01 33.27
N ARG A 884 0.56 9.62 34.15
CA ARG A 884 0.23 9.08 35.47
C ARG A 884 -0.11 10.22 36.43
N ASN A 885 -0.74 9.89 37.56
CA ASN A 885 -1.13 10.89 38.56
C ASN A 885 0.07 11.67 39.07
N VAL A 886 -0.17 12.89 39.55
CA VAL A 886 0.82 13.69 40.27
C VAL A 886 1.48 12.87 41.39
N GLY A 887 2.81 12.88 41.41
CA GLY A 887 3.61 12.10 42.35
C GLY A 887 3.99 10.69 41.87
N ASP A 888 3.31 10.14 40.87
CA ASP A 888 3.69 8.90 40.20
C ASP A 888 4.77 9.15 39.14
N TRP A 889 5.57 8.12 38.87
CA TRP A 889 6.63 8.18 37.86
C TRP A 889 6.06 8.00 36.46
N ASN A 890 6.36 8.91 35.55
CA ASN A 890 6.09 8.79 34.12
C ASN A 890 7.35 8.30 33.40
N ASP A 891 7.20 7.39 32.44
CA ASP A 891 8.28 6.82 31.62
C ASP A 891 8.47 7.63 30.33
N VAL A 892 9.70 8.06 30.04
CA VAL A 892 10.08 8.80 28.82
C VAL A 892 11.06 7.99 27.98
N ARG A 893 10.82 7.92 26.68
CA ARG A 893 11.80 7.49 25.67
C ARG A 893 11.84 8.52 24.54
N ILE A 894 13.03 9.05 24.23
CA ILE A 894 13.27 9.95 23.11
C ILE A 894 14.29 9.29 22.19
N VAL A 895 13.92 9.05 20.94
CA VAL A 895 14.81 8.46 19.92
C VAL A 895 15.09 9.49 18.84
N ALA A 896 16.35 9.89 18.68
CA ALA A 896 16.81 10.79 17.64
C ALA A 896 17.74 10.04 16.67
N ARG A 897 17.38 9.98 15.37
CA ARG A 897 18.16 9.38 14.30
C ARG A 897 18.15 10.29 13.07
N GLY A 898 19.28 10.95 12.80
CA GLY A 898 19.37 12.01 11.81
C GLY A 898 18.34 13.12 12.10
N PRO A 899 17.47 13.47 11.12
CA PRO A 899 16.42 14.47 11.32
C PRO A 899 15.17 13.91 12.02
N ILE A 900 15.04 12.59 12.17
CA ILE A 900 13.83 11.98 12.76
C ILE A 900 13.97 11.92 14.28
N VAL A 901 12.97 12.43 14.99
CA VAL A 901 12.87 12.37 16.45
C VAL A 901 11.52 11.82 16.88
N GLU A 902 11.51 10.82 17.75
CA GLU A 902 10.29 10.21 18.29
C GLU A 902 10.24 10.39 19.81
N HIS A 903 9.10 10.85 20.32
CA HIS A 903 8.81 10.98 21.75
C HIS A 903 7.83 9.91 22.17
N TYR A 904 8.15 9.23 23.26
CA TYR A 904 7.27 8.28 23.92
C TYR A 904 7.07 8.69 25.38
N LEU A 905 5.81 8.72 25.82
CA LEU A 905 5.42 8.89 27.21
C LEU A 905 4.59 7.69 27.67
N ASN A 906 5.01 7.03 28.75
CA ASN A 906 4.36 5.83 29.29
C ASN A 906 4.12 4.73 28.22
N ASN A 907 5.10 4.53 27.34
CA ASN A 907 5.06 3.61 26.18
C ASN A 907 4.11 4.02 25.04
N HIS A 908 3.49 5.21 25.10
CA HIS A 908 2.72 5.78 23.99
C HIS A 908 3.63 6.66 23.12
N LEU A 909 3.71 6.42 21.80
CA LEU A 909 4.30 7.39 20.87
C LEU A 909 3.42 8.66 20.86
N VAL A 910 3.95 9.76 21.38
CA VAL A 910 3.23 11.03 21.51
C VAL A 910 3.60 12.05 20.45
N ALA A 911 4.80 11.93 19.86
CA ALA A 911 5.21 12.75 18.72
C ALA A 911 6.23 11.99 17.86
N ARG A 912 6.15 12.18 16.54
CA ARG A 912 7.18 11.77 15.58
C ARG A 912 7.46 12.95 14.66
N ILE A 913 8.66 13.49 14.77
CA ILE A 913 9.09 14.75 14.17
C ILE A 913 10.10 14.41 13.06
N ASP A 914 9.95 15.04 11.90
CA ASP A 914 11.02 15.10 10.90
C ASP A 914 11.53 16.54 10.82
N LEU A 915 12.68 16.80 11.43
CA LEU A 915 13.30 18.13 11.50
C LEU A 915 13.76 18.65 10.13
N SER A 916 13.78 17.80 9.10
CA SER A 916 14.10 18.18 7.72
C SER A 916 12.86 18.42 6.86
N SER A 917 11.66 18.13 7.38
CA SER A 917 10.41 18.27 6.65
C SER A 917 9.96 19.73 6.51
N MET A 918 9.16 19.99 5.47
CA MET A 918 8.47 21.27 5.36
C MET A 918 7.40 21.46 6.43
N GLU A 919 6.77 20.37 6.89
CA GLU A 919 5.84 20.38 8.03
C GLU A 919 6.50 21.04 9.26
N TRP A 920 7.71 20.60 9.62
CA TRP A 920 8.49 21.21 10.69
C TRP A 920 8.80 22.68 10.40
N ALA A 921 9.24 23.02 9.19
CA ALA A 921 9.54 24.40 8.81
C ALA A 921 8.32 25.33 8.93
N ASN A 922 7.14 24.88 8.49
CA ASN A 922 5.89 25.62 8.57
C ASN A 922 5.39 25.75 10.01
N LEU A 923 5.49 24.68 10.81
CA LEU A 923 5.16 24.72 12.23
C LEU A 923 6.03 25.74 12.98
N ILE A 924 7.33 25.81 12.68
CA ILE A 924 8.20 26.86 13.23
C ILE A 924 7.75 28.25 12.75
N ALA A 925 7.52 28.44 11.45
CA ALA A 925 7.10 29.72 10.88
C ALA A 925 5.76 30.23 11.45
N GLY A 926 4.82 29.32 11.73
CA GLY A 926 3.50 29.62 12.30
C GLY A 926 3.46 29.72 13.83
N SER A 927 4.55 29.37 14.52
CA SER A 927 4.60 29.36 15.98
C SER A 927 5.33 30.56 16.58
N LYS A 928 5.40 30.61 17.91
CA LYS A 928 6.22 31.58 18.65
C LYS A 928 7.73 31.45 18.38
N PHE A 929 8.17 30.36 17.75
CA PHE A 929 9.58 30.07 17.49
C PHE A 929 10.10 30.64 16.16
N ARG A 930 9.24 31.25 15.33
CA ARG A 930 9.63 31.78 14.01
C ARG A 930 10.84 32.73 14.03
N ASP A 931 10.97 33.51 15.11
CA ASP A 931 12.01 34.52 15.28
C ASP A 931 13.26 33.95 15.99
N TRP A 932 13.24 32.67 16.38
CA TRP A 932 14.34 32.00 17.09
C TRP A 932 15.24 31.29 16.09
N LYS A 933 16.24 32.04 15.60
CA LYS A 933 17.09 31.68 14.46
C LYS A 933 17.64 30.24 14.50
N ASP A 934 17.97 29.71 15.67
CA ASP A 934 18.66 28.41 15.83
C ASP A 934 17.80 27.30 16.48
N PHE A 935 16.51 27.55 16.74
CA PHE A 935 15.61 26.57 17.35
C PHE A 935 15.50 25.29 16.52
N GLY A 936 15.79 24.14 17.14
CA GLY A 936 15.66 22.81 16.52
C GLY A 936 16.60 22.53 15.34
N LYS A 937 17.59 23.39 15.08
CA LYS A 937 18.49 23.26 13.90
C LYS A 937 19.77 22.47 14.17
N ARG A 938 20.10 22.20 15.43
CA ARG A 938 21.36 21.54 15.81
C ARG A 938 21.19 20.03 15.69
N ALA A 939 22.09 19.37 14.95
CA ALA A 939 22.10 17.92 14.82
C ALA A 939 22.71 17.21 16.05
N ARG A 940 23.43 17.96 16.88
CA ARG A 940 24.12 17.51 18.10
C ARG A 940 24.04 18.61 19.17
N GLY A 941 23.89 18.22 20.43
CA GLY A 941 23.93 19.13 21.58
C GLY A 941 23.67 18.39 22.89
N TYR A 942 23.55 19.14 23.98
CA TYR A 942 23.33 18.59 25.31
C TYR A 942 21.91 18.03 25.49
N ILE A 943 21.76 17.13 26.46
CA ILE A 943 20.47 16.85 27.10
C ILE A 943 20.36 17.78 28.31
N ALA A 944 19.22 18.43 28.49
CA ALA A 944 18.98 19.31 29.64
C ALA A 944 17.61 19.09 30.27
N VAL A 945 17.49 19.39 31.56
CA VAL A 945 16.23 19.37 32.32
C VAL A 945 15.97 20.75 32.92
N GLN A 946 14.72 21.17 32.85
CA GLN A 946 14.33 22.55 33.13
C GLN A 946 14.09 22.81 34.61
N ASP A 947 14.57 23.95 35.09
CA ASP A 947 14.04 24.63 36.27
C ASP A 947 12.97 25.63 35.83
N HIS A 948 11.71 25.36 36.17
CA HIS A 948 10.59 26.29 35.99
C HIS A 948 9.93 26.69 37.33
N GLY A 949 10.69 26.62 38.43
CA GLY A 949 10.26 27.06 39.75
C GLY A 949 9.45 26.06 40.58
N ASP A 950 9.21 24.85 40.07
CA ASP A 950 8.39 23.81 40.72
C ASP A 950 9.18 22.55 41.07
N VAL A 951 8.73 21.80 42.08
CA VAL A 951 9.41 20.56 42.49
C VAL A 951 9.22 19.48 41.41
N VAL A 952 10.33 19.05 40.82
CA VAL A 952 10.40 17.97 39.83
C VAL A 952 11.54 17.02 40.18
N ALA A 953 11.34 15.74 39.91
CA ALA A 953 12.36 14.72 40.13
C ALA A 953 12.49 13.81 38.91
N PHE A 954 13.72 13.46 38.58
CA PHE A 954 14.07 12.55 37.49
C PHE A 954 14.85 11.34 38.01
N ARG A 955 14.69 10.18 37.39
CA ARG A 955 15.51 8.98 37.68
C ARG A 955 15.66 8.09 36.47
N SER A 956 16.47 7.05 36.59
CA SER A 956 16.73 6.06 35.54
C SER A 956 17.18 6.70 34.23
N ILE A 957 17.92 7.81 34.31
CA ILE A 957 18.37 8.58 33.15
C ILE A 957 19.51 7.82 32.48
N ARG A 958 19.25 7.30 31.29
CA ARG A 958 20.20 6.50 30.52
C ARG A 958 20.10 6.80 29.05
N ILE A 959 21.22 6.71 28.35
CA ILE A 959 21.32 7.07 26.95
C ILE A 959 22.11 6.01 26.19
N LYS A 960 21.65 5.67 24.99
CA LYS A 960 22.39 4.88 24.01
C LYS A 960 22.75 5.82 22.86
N PRO A 961 24.03 6.21 22.72
CA PRO A 961 24.51 6.85 21.49
C PRO A 961 24.27 5.91 20.30
N LEU A 962 23.80 6.44 19.18
CA LEU A 962 23.47 5.70 17.96
C LEU A 962 24.38 6.10 16.77
N ASP A 963 25.28 7.04 17.00
CA ASP A 963 26.23 7.62 16.05
C ASP A 963 27.54 6.82 15.89
#